data_AF-A0A7X6TY71-F1
#
_entry.id   AF-A0A7X6TY71-F1
#
_cell.length_a   1.000
_cell.length_b   1.000
_cell.length_c   1.000
_cell.angle_alpha   90.00
_cell.angle_beta   90.00
_cell.angle_gamma   90.00
#
_symmetry.space_group_name_H-M   'P 1'
#
loop_
_entity.id
_entity.type
_entity.pdbx_description
1 polymer ?
#
loop_
_entity_poly.entity_id
_entity_poly.type
_entity_poly.pdbx_seq_one_letter_code
_entity_poly.pdbx_strand_id
1 'polypeptide(L)'
;MEARKLLEYYYNFILFRPEYPMLKKTDHLVTDDRTYVPYESIFGGESINGYNLYIGQAEIEDLIWSMGEEVPDGGAKAYLCMIRTDKRGYYVKNSFFISPVLFALAKILKEKKPGTQLDLTLINRANDEMDEFLGTFDRKLEYRELKEIFSYVANKLNLSEFLQGFSTLIQERDIYGHSIPDGHLRDLEEILSSDKECPGIETMARNVKNVLKNASPLDENYTPERVKEMISPEKNSLGMWPGHDKITLREQLVINQIINGRDKPFTYFRMIHDKDQALRLLPEIITANLIERAAAMTRYSKPDDAFTEKPFKDNKEFASAYHMPEERLLNNALIMMGKDQGFIDDLEQNLDQVMTALDPNPYFLNGQKPYMVQKFSNNRDVIKFIRDVYKGKKDKGLADQLEGETYDWEEARKSFREVLDRVLIKREEIMQEYRTTFGYQDLLEKGSAASVRVEELKARIESSEASREFKEKEMEKLTAVLEEHELSMQELQNEMGFLRKYFPFFFQNDEKVIRYRSMVEDHKKYLEEMEEEKRELNMILSEYHSLKDELEQEDNNYKTRKTQLEDSAQDIASYRVKYGKGFTDDEILHRLVRENLKQDSGVWLSEEYNDLRKELLAESLKVHRAFLSNSRAFKTDLMLFVRMLEGKIQDRDLDRVYIDLVKVYSMITPVLFIGTDYAPYFLAVAEPHEFKSVFIPEAAQLPLAESAGILWRFKQVTSFNLTGDHWSFPETPQVIAKNLSTSILGVKDPEILDLSLADILNIL
;
A
#
# COMPACT_ATOMS: atom_id res chain seq x y z
N MET A 1 5.92 -4.21 21.13
CA MET A 1 6.96 -4.98 21.86
C MET A 1 7.80 -5.90 20.95
N GLU A 2 7.22 -6.88 20.24
CA GLU A 2 7.99 -7.83 19.39
C GLU A 2 8.95 -7.14 18.38
N ALA A 3 8.53 -6.03 17.78
CA ALA A 3 9.33 -5.30 16.78
C ALA A 3 10.61 -4.66 17.35
N ARG A 4 10.53 -4.00 18.52
CA ARG A 4 11.69 -3.42 19.24
C ARG A 4 12.68 -4.53 19.61
N LYS A 5 12.14 -5.65 20.11
CA LYS A 5 12.89 -6.87 20.42
C LYS A 5 13.65 -7.42 19.19
N LEU A 6 12.99 -7.51 18.02
CA LEU A 6 13.66 -7.91 16.78
C LEU A 6 14.80 -6.94 16.39
N LEU A 7 14.57 -5.63 16.48
CA LEU A 7 15.58 -4.61 16.16
C LEU A 7 16.79 -4.66 17.09
N GLU A 8 16.61 -4.89 18.40
CA GLU A 8 17.71 -5.09 19.36
C GLU A 8 18.61 -6.28 18.96
N TYR A 9 18.02 -7.39 18.49
CA TYR A 9 18.79 -8.53 17.99
C TYR A 9 19.63 -8.17 16.76
N TYR A 10 19.06 -7.50 15.75
CA TYR A 10 19.80 -7.14 14.54
C TYR A 10 20.82 -6.02 14.74
N TYR A 11 20.57 -5.08 15.66
CA TYR A 11 21.55 -4.08 16.09
C TYR A 11 22.82 -4.78 16.63
N ASN A 12 22.65 -5.71 17.56
CA ASN A 12 23.75 -6.51 18.08
C ASN A 12 24.41 -7.35 16.97
N PHE A 13 23.62 -8.01 16.10
CA PHE A 13 24.18 -8.83 15.02
C PHE A 13 25.09 -8.04 14.07
N ILE A 14 24.70 -6.83 13.68
CA ILE A 14 25.48 -5.98 12.77
C ILE A 14 26.70 -5.40 13.48
N LEU A 15 26.57 -4.99 14.75
CA LEU A 15 27.67 -4.50 15.55
C LEU A 15 28.86 -5.48 15.58
N PHE A 16 28.59 -6.79 15.63
CA PHE A 16 29.64 -7.83 15.65
C PHE A 16 29.98 -8.43 14.27
N ARG A 17 29.51 -7.83 13.17
CA ARG A 17 29.84 -8.21 11.77
C ARG A 17 30.38 -7.02 10.94
N PRO A 18 31.50 -6.40 11.37
CA PRO A 18 32.09 -5.20 10.74
C PRO A 18 32.60 -5.38 9.31
N GLU A 19 32.71 -6.61 8.82
CA GLU A 19 33.16 -6.95 7.46
C GLU A 19 32.04 -6.78 6.40
N TYR A 20 30.79 -6.56 6.83
CA TYR A 20 29.62 -6.44 5.97
C TYR A 20 29.25 -4.95 5.71
N PRO A 21 28.93 -4.54 4.47
CA PRO A 21 28.88 -5.35 3.25
C PRO A 21 30.24 -5.64 2.60
N MET A 22 31.30 -4.87 2.89
CA MET A 22 32.68 -5.17 2.46
C MET A 22 33.74 -4.59 3.42
N LEU A 23 34.87 -5.31 3.55
CA LEU A 23 36.12 -4.82 4.14
C LEU A 23 36.68 -3.61 3.38
N LYS A 24 37.09 -2.57 4.09
CA LYS A 24 37.71 -1.36 3.50
C LYS A 24 39.22 -1.56 3.29
N LYS A 25 39.82 -0.73 2.43
CA LYS A 25 41.29 -0.67 2.26
C LYS A 25 42.04 -0.14 3.50
N THR A 26 41.33 0.52 4.40
CA THR A 26 41.82 1.05 5.69
C THR A 26 41.62 0.07 6.84
N ASP A 27 40.94 -1.05 6.62
CA ASP A 27 40.70 -2.05 7.66
C ASP A 27 41.97 -2.91 7.84
N HIS A 28 42.46 -2.97 9.06
CA HIS A 28 43.72 -3.63 9.40
C HIS A 28 43.46 -4.90 10.22
N LEU A 29 43.80 -6.06 9.65
CA LEU A 29 43.71 -7.35 10.34
C LEU A 29 45.03 -7.67 11.06
N VAL A 30 44.92 -7.81 12.39
CA VAL A 30 45.98 -8.22 13.30
C VAL A 30 45.79 -9.71 13.62
N THR A 31 46.85 -10.50 13.50
CA THR A 31 46.87 -11.95 13.78
C THR A 31 48.23 -12.35 14.37
N ASP A 32 48.41 -13.62 14.72
CA ASP A 32 49.71 -14.15 15.16
C ASP A 32 50.83 -13.98 14.11
N ASP A 33 50.50 -13.96 12.82
CA ASP A 33 51.42 -13.67 11.71
C ASP A 33 51.58 -12.17 11.42
N ARG A 34 50.68 -11.33 11.95
CA ARG A 34 50.60 -9.88 11.69
C ARG A 34 50.35 -9.13 12.99
N THR A 35 51.40 -9.03 13.81
CA THR A 35 51.33 -8.49 15.17
C THR A 35 51.37 -6.95 15.26
N TYR A 36 51.50 -6.25 14.12
CA TYR A 36 51.54 -4.78 14.10
C TYR A 36 50.15 -4.17 14.28
N VAL A 37 49.99 -3.31 15.29
CA VAL A 37 48.76 -2.57 15.57
C VAL A 37 48.93 -1.10 15.10
N PRO A 38 48.18 -0.63 14.09
CA PRO A 38 48.44 0.64 13.41
C PRO A 38 47.83 1.84 14.14
N TYR A 39 48.43 2.25 15.26
CA TYR A 39 48.14 3.54 15.89
C TYR A 39 49.10 4.63 15.39
N GLU A 40 48.58 5.84 15.12
CA GLU A 40 49.34 7.07 14.79
C GLU A 40 50.24 7.05 13.52
N SER A 41 50.29 5.97 12.73
CA SER A 41 50.69 5.99 11.30
C SER A 41 50.10 4.77 10.57
N ILE A 42 49.26 4.94 9.54
CA ILE A 42 49.69 5.06 8.12
C ILE A 42 48.89 6.10 7.31
N PHE A 43 47.70 6.54 7.78
CA PHE A 43 46.84 7.52 7.09
C PHE A 43 46.57 8.83 7.88
N GLY A 44 47.33 9.10 8.94
CA GLY A 44 47.07 10.16 9.91
C GLY A 44 47.04 11.60 9.35
N GLY A 45 45.88 12.04 8.90
CA GLY A 45 45.48 13.45 8.85
C GLY A 45 44.79 13.89 10.15
N GLU A 46 44.39 15.17 10.21
CA GLU A 46 43.63 15.74 11.35
C GLU A 46 42.19 15.19 11.46
N SER A 47 41.83 14.15 10.70
CA SER A 47 40.47 13.65 10.50
C SER A 47 40.11 12.37 11.26
N ILE A 48 40.98 11.78 12.08
CA ILE A 48 40.70 10.51 12.79
C ILE A 48 40.45 10.75 14.29
N ASN A 49 39.33 10.24 14.79
CA ASN A 49 38.89 10.34 16.20
C ASN A 49 39.41 9.17 17.06
N GLY A 50 39.53 7.98 16.46
CA GLY A 50 40.01 6.78 17.14
C GLY A 50 39.80 5.52 16.30
N TYR A 51 39.74 4.36 16.95
CA TYR A 51 39.57 3.08 16.27
C TYR A 51 38.46 2.23 16.91
N ASN A 52 37.83 1.39 16.09
CA ASN A 52 37.01 0.25 16.53
C ASN A 52 37.87 -1.02 16.42
N LEU A 53 37.93 -1.80 17.49
CA LEU A 53 38.68 -3.06 17.58
C LEU A 53 37.68 -4.20 17.73
N TYR A 54 37.65 -5.12 16.78
CA TYR A 54 36.80 -6.31 16.81
C TYR A 54 37.67 -7.53 17.00
N ILE A 55 37.55 -8.17 18.15
CA ILE A 55 38.50 -9.18 18.64
C ILE A 55 37.86 -10.57 18.58
N GLY A 56 38.62 -11.57 18.13
CA GLY A 56 38.24 -12.98 18.15
C GLY A 56 37.24 -13.36 17.08
N GLN A 57 37.72 -13.61 15.86
CA GLN A 57 36.88 -14.05 14.74
C GLN A 57 36.39 -15.50 14.94
N ALA A 58 35.10 -15.71 14.69
CA ALA A 58 34.46 -17.00 14.57
C ALA A 58 33.76 -17.09 13.21
N GLU A 59 33.83 -18.25 12.56
CA GLU A 59 32.92 -18.59 11.48
C GLU A 59 31.67 -19.24 12.09
N ILE A 60 30.51 -18.63 11.83
CA ILE A 60 29.22 -19.10 12.36
C ILE A 60 28.89 -20.50 11.81
N GLU A 61 29.44 -20.85 10.65
CA GLU A 61 29.28 -22.15 10.01
C GLU A 61 30.00 -23.28 10.76
N ASP A 62 31.25 -23.08 11.20
CA ASP A 62 31.97 -24.05 12.05
C ASP A 62 31.18 -24.34 13.34
N LEU A 63 30.60 -23.28 13.93
CA LEU A 63 29.74 -23.35 15.11
C LEU A 63 28.45 -24.14 14.82
N ILE A 64 27.74 -23.85 13.73
CA ILE A 64 26.49 -24.55 13.34
C ILE A 64 26.76 -26.02 12.94
N TRP A 65 27.82 -26.29 12.18
CA TRP A 65 28.22 -27.64 11.79
C TRP A 65 28.45 -28.54 13.01
N SER A 66 29.05 -27.98 14.07
CA SER A 66 29.26 -28.70 15.33
C SER A 66 27.97 -29.05 16.10
N MET A 67 26.83 -28.48 15.72
CA MET A 67 25.49 -28.86 16.20
C MET A 67 24.88 -30.05 15.42
N GLY A 68 25.45 -30.43 14.27
CA GLY A 68 25.03 -31.57 13.46
C GLY A 68 23.98 -31.27 12.38
N GLU A 69 23.84 -30.01 11.96
CA GLU A 69 22.92 -29.58 10.90
C GLU A 69 23.66 -29.36 9.56
N GLU A 70 22.95 -29.46 8.43
CA GLU A 70 23.50 -29.19 7.09
C GLU A 70 23.84 -27.70 6.94
N VAL A 71 25.10 -27.40 6.59
CA VAL A 71 25.59 -26.05 6.31
C VAL A 71 25.51 -25.77 4.79
N PRO A 72 24.98 -24.61 4.37
CA PRO A 72 25.01 -24.13 2.98
C PRO A 72 26.36 -23.48 2.68
N ASP A 73 26.73 -23.38 1.41
CA ASP A 73 27.96 -22.65 1.02
C ASP A 73 27.80 -21.13 1.27
N GLY A 74 28.43 -20.55 2.31
CA GLY A 74 28.23 -19.11 2.58
C GLY A 74 29.00 -18.37 3.68
N GLY A 75 30.15 -18.86 4.17
CA GLY A 75 31.04 -18.28 5.20
C GLY A 75 30.61 -17.00 5.94
N ALA A 76 29.76 -17.11 6.97
CA ALA A 76 29.37 -15.96 7.81
C ALA A 76 30.33 -15.73 9.01
N LYS A 77 31.17 -14.70 8.91
CA LYS A 77 32.11 -14.27 9.98
C LYS A 77 31.49 -13.32 11.00
N ALA A 78 31.83 -13.48 12.27
CA ALA A 78 31.48 -12.58 13.38
C ALA A 78 32.62 -12.49 14.42
N TYR A 79 32.58 -11.48 15.30
CA TYR A 79 33.62 -11.22 16.30
C TYR A 79 33.12 -11.37 17.74
N LEU A 80 33.95 -11.97 18.58
CA LEU A 80 33.69 -12.31 19.99
C LEU A 80 33.38 -11.09 20.85
N CYS A 81 34.15 -10.00 20.69
CA CYS A 81 33.93 -8.76 21.42
C CYS A 81 34.43 -7.54 20.63
N MET A 82 33.91 -6.36 20.99
CA MET A 82 34.24 -5.06 20.41
C MET A 82 34.80 -4.15 21.50
N ILE A 83 35.78 -3.31 21.15
CA ILE A 83 36.37 -2.28 22.01
C ILE A 83 36.57 -1.00 21.19
N ARG A 84 36.43 0.19 21.80
CA ARG A 84 36.79 1.46 21.16
C ARG A 84 38.07 2.03 21.78
N THR A 85 38.95 2.59 20.94
CA THR A 85 40.13 3.34 21.39
C THR A 85 40.12 4.77 20.87
N ASP A 86 40.84 5.66 21.55
CA ASP A 86 41.17 6.99 21.04
C ASP A 86 42.18 6.92 19.88
N LYS A 87 42.45 8.06 19.23
CA LYS A 87 43.44 8.15 18.13
C LYS A 87 44.86 7.71 18.50
N ARG A 88 45.18 7.61 19.79
CA ARG A 88 46.50 7.21 20.31
C ARG A 88 46.56 5.71 20.63
N GLY A 89 45.42 5.01 20.63
CA GLY A 89 45.30 3.58 20.95
C GLY A 89 44.94 3.27 22.40
N TYR A 90 44.54 4.26 23.20
CA TYR A 90 44.09 4.08 24.58
C TYR A 90 42.61 3.73 24.62
N TYR A 91 42.21 2.86 25.55
CA TYR A 91 40.84 2.39 25.70
C TYR A 91 39.86 3.54 26.06
N VAL A 92 38.71 3.59 25.37
CA VAL A 92 37.62 4.51 25.69
C VAL A 92 36.72 3.86 26.73
N LYS A 93 36.56 4.50 27.89
CA LYS A 93 35.74 3.98 28.99
C LYS A 93 34.28 3.70 28.56
N ASN A 94 33.72 2.59 29.05
CA ASN A 94 32.38 2.07 28.75
C ASN A 94 32.20 1.74 27.26
N SER A 95 33.17 1.05 26.66
CA SER A 95 33.16 0.68 25.24
C SER A 95 33.46 -0.78 24.93
N PHE A 96 33.65 -1.62 25.95
CA PHE A 96 33.84 -3.05 25.79
C PHE A 96 32.47 -3.75 25.71
N PHE A 97 32.25 -4.51 24.64
CA PHE A 97 31.02 -5.28 24.45
C PHE A 97 31.32 -6.70 23.98
N ILE A 98 30.85 -7.70 24.71
CA ILE A 98 30.79 -9.10 24.28
C ILE A 98 29.62 -9.29 23.30
N SER A 99 29.84 -10.07 22.25
CA SER A 99 28.82 -10.47 21.28
C SER A 99 27.73 -11.33 21.93
N PRO A 100 26.47 -10.84 22.04
CA PRO A 100 25.38 -11.65 22.59
C PRO A 100 25.06 -12.86 21.72
N VAL A 101 25.29 -12.75 20.41
CA VAL A 101 25.05 -13.82 19.43
C VAL A 101 26.05 -14.97 19.61
N LEU A 102 27.35 -14.66 19.71
CA LEU A 102 28.36 -15.71 19.94
C LEU A 102 28.28 -16.27 21.36
N PHE A 103 27.91 -15.47 22.36
CA PHE A 103 27.61 -15.97 23.71
C PHE A 103 26.42 -16.96 23.71
N ALA A 104 25.34 -16.63 23.00
CA ALA A 104 24.17 -17.49 22.87
C ALA A 104 24.55 -18.85 22.25
N LEU A 105 25.24 -18.81 21.10
CA LEU A 105 25.73 -20.00 20.41
C LEU A 105 26.67 -20.83 21.30
N ALA A 106 27.62 -20.19 22.00
CA ALA A 106 28.52 -20.86 22.95
C ALA A 106 27.77 -21.67 24.00
N LYS A 107 26.75 -21.08 24.60
CA LYS A 107 26.00 -21.70 25.70
C LYS A 107 25.13 -22.86 25.20
N ILE A 108 24.48 -22.68 24.05
CA ILE A 108 23.71 -23.75 23.37
C ILE A 108 24.61 -24.93 23.00
N LEU A 109 25.80 -24.67 22.44
CA LEU A 109 26.81 -25.68 22.10
C LEU A 109 27.32 -26.44 23.34
N LYS A 110 27.65 -25.70 24.39
CA LYS A 110 28.14 -26.27 25.66
C LYS A 110 27.11 -27.16 26.35
N GLU A 111 25.83 -26.77 26.33
CA GLU A 111 24.74 -27.53 26.96
C GLU A 111 24.12 -28.59 26.03
N LYS A 112 24.48 -28.58 24.74
CA LYS A 112 23.97 -29.49 23.67
C LYS A 112 22.44 -29.56 23.63
N LYS A 113 21.80 -28.42 23.89
CA LYS A 113 20.34 -28.28 23.97
C LYS A 113 19.90 -27.03 23.22
N PRO A 114 19.22 -27.18 22.08
CA PRO A 114 18.42 -26.10 21.51
C PRO A 114 17.44 -25.62 22.57
N GLY A 115 17.44 -24.31 22.85
CA GLY A 115 16.64 -23.72 23.92
C GLY A 115 17.23 -23.77 25.34
N THR A 116 18.55 -23.69 25.42
CA THR A 116 19.25 -23.31 26.65
C THR A 116 18.80 -21.93 27.13
N GLN A 117 18.38 -21.78 28.40
CA GLN A 117 17.96 -20.48 28.94
C GLN A 117 19.16 -19.51 29.03
N LEU A 118 19.12 -18.43 28.26
CA LEU A 118 20.22 -17.45 28.18
C LEU A 118 20.06 -16.37 29.26
N ASP A 119 20.94 -16.39 30.26
CA ASP A 119 21.00 -15.36 31.31
C ASP A 119 21.97 -14.24 30.87
N LEU A 120 21.40 -13.13 30.45
CA LEU A 120 22.11 -11.97 29.91
C LEU A 120 22.68 -11.08 31.01
N THR A 121 22.25 -11.26 32.26
CA THR A 121 22.90 -10.60 33.40
C THR A 121 24.35 -11.07 33.56
N LEU A 122 24.70 -12.25 33.03
CA LEU A 122 26.09 -12.73 32.96
C LEU A 122 26.91 -11.98 31.90
N ILE A 123 26.32 -11.64 30.74
CA ILE A 123 26.99 -10.83 29.72
C ILE A 123 27.19 -9.41 30.24
N ASN A 124 26.14 -8.79 30.80
CA ASN A 124 26.23 -7.41 31.30
C ASN A 124 27.27 -7.31 32.42
N ARG A 125 27.25 -8.21 33.42
CA ARG A 125 28.30 -8.27 34.44
C ARG A 125 29.69 -8.53 33.84
N ALA A 126 29.82 -9.38 32.82
CA ALA A 126 31.10 -9.62 32.17
C ALA A 126 31.61 -8.42 31.35
N ASN A 127 30.71 -7.60 30.79
CA ASN A 127 31.04 -6.32 30.17
C ASN A 127 31.46 -5.30 31.24
N ASP A 128 30.66 -5.11 32.30
CA ASP A 128 30.93 -4.17 33.40
C ASP A 128 32.29 -4.45 34.06
N GLU A 129 32.59 -5.72 34.38
CA GLU A 129 33.87 -6.15 34.94
C GLU A 129 35.05 -5.87 33.99
N MET A 130 34.83 -5.99 32.68
CA MET A 130 35.87 -5.72 31.66
C MET A 130 36.04 -4.23 31.39
N ASP A 131 34.96 -3.45 31.38
CA ASP A 131 35.00 -1.98 31.29
C ASP A 131 35.69 -1.36 32.51
N GLU A 132 35.45 -1.90 33.72
CA GLU A 132 36.17 -1.47 34.93
C GLU A 132 37.65 -1.85 34.85
N PHE A 133 37.97 -3.10 34.48
CA PHE A 133 39.36 -3.56 34.32
C PHE A 133 40.12 -2.75 33.28
N LEU A 134 39.60 -2.62 32.06
CA LEU A 134 40.21 -1.85 30.96
C LEU A 134 40.23 -0.34 31.28
N GLY A 135 39.26 0.16 32.04
CA GLY A 135 39.24 1.53 32.55
C GLY A 135 40.42 1.88 33.48
N THR A 136 41.17 0.89 33.97
CA THR A 136 42.43 1.10 34.71
C THR A 136 43.69 1.05 33.84
N PHE A 137 43.58 0.74 32.54
CA PHE A 137 44.73 0.66 31.63
C PHE A 137 45.11 2.03 31.07
N ASP A 138 46.08 2.68 31.71
CA ASP A 138 46.76 3.87 31.17
C ASP A 138 47.90 3.49 30.19
N ARG A 139 47.58 2.67 29.18
CA ARG A 139 48.50 2.25 28.11
C ARG A 139 47.76 1.94 26.81
N LYS A 140 48.50 1.96 25.70
CA LYS A 140 48.00 1.58 24.37
C LYS A 140 47.63 0.08 24.33
N LEU A 141 46.55 -0.26 23.64
CA LEU A 141 46.13 -1.66 23.42
C LEU A 141 46.91 -2.29 22.25
N GLU A 142 48.14 -2.72 22.49
CA GLU A 142 48.97 -3.40 21.50
C GLU A 142 48.61 -4.89 21.36
N TYR A 143 49.24 -5.60 20.40
CA TYR A 143 48.93 -7.01 20.07
C TYR A 143 48.90 -7.93 21.29
N ARG A 144 49.80 -7.69 22.25
CA ARG A 144 49.85 -8.47 23.50
C ARG A 144 48.58 -8.28 24.33
N GLU A 145 48.21 -7.04 24.61
CA GLU A 145 47.00 -6.70 25.37
C GLU A 145 45.74 -7.23 24.66
N LEU A 146 45.64 -7.07 23.33
CA LEU A 146 44.52 -7.61 22.55
C LEU A 146 44.41 -9.14 22.65
N LYS A 147 45.55 -9.85 22.64
CA LYS A 147 45.61 -11.31 22.77
C LYS A 147 45.32 -11.79 24.20
N GLU A 148 45.75 -11.03 25.21
CA GLU A 148 45.39 -11.28 26.62
C GLU A 148 43.87 -11.08 26.83
N ILE A 149 43.28 -10.03 26.27
CA ILE A 149 41.82 -9.78 26.28
C ILE A 149 41.06 -10.92 25.57
N PHE A 150 41.45 -11.27 24.35
CA PHE A 150 40.86 -12.39 23.61
C PHE A 150 40.86 -13.69 24.44
N SER A 151 42.02 -14.04 25.00
CA SER A 151 42.19 -15.26 25.80
C SER A 151 41.34 -15.24 27.06
N TYR A 152 41.23 -14.08 27.73
CA TYR A 152 40.37 -13.92 28.90
C TYR A 152 38.89 -14.12 28.54
N VAL A 153 38.39 -13.44 27.50
CA VAL A 153 36.98 -13.51 27.08
C VAL A 153 36.64 -14.90 26.55
N ALA A 154 37.48 -15.48 25.69
CA ALA A 154 37.29 -16.83 25.14
C ALA A 154 37.20 -17.88 26.25
N ASN A 155 38.09 -17.83 27.25
CA ASN A 155 38.07 -18.76 28.37
C ASN A 155 36.88 -18.51 29.32
N LYS A 156 36.54 -17.25 29.62
CA LYS A 156 35.39 -16.88 30.47
C LYS A 156 34.05 -17.33 29.87
N LEU A 157 33.94 -17.28 28.54
CA LEU A 157 32.76 -17.74 27.79
C LEU A 157 32.83 -19.21 27.36
N ASN A 158 33.95 -19.90 27.64
CA ASN A 158 34.20 -21.29 27.23
C ASN A 158 34.08 -21.50 25.70
N LEU A 159 34.54 -20.52 24.93
CA LEU A 159 34.52 -20.47 23.46
C LEU A 159 35.85 -20.87 22.81
N SER A 160 36.91 -21.09 23.59
CA SER A 160 38.28 -21.31 23.12
C SER A 160 38.45 -22.49 22.15
N GLU A 161 37.55 -23.48 22.17
CA GLU A 161 37.54 -24.63 21.26
C GLU A 161 36.92 -24.33 19.87
N PHE A 162 36.22 -23.20 19.71
CA PHE A 162 35.43 -22.85 18.53
C PHE A 162 35.89 -21.56 17.82
N LEU A 163 37.00 -20.98 18.26
CA LEU A 163 37.57 -19.75 17.69
C LEU A 163 38.77 -20.11 16.82
N GLN A 164 38.91 -19.49 15.65
CA GLN A 164 39.95 -19.80 14.66
C GLN A 164 41.36 -19.27 15.06
N GLY A 165 41.63 -19.15 16.36
CA GLY A 165 42.81 -18.50 16.94
C GLY A 165 42.62 -17.01 17.22
N PHE A 166 43.70 -16.34 17.60
CA PHE A 166 43.65 -14.90 17.85
C PHE A 166 43.67 -14.11 16.54
N SER A 167 42.63 -13.33 16.33
CA SER A 167 42.55 -12.30 15.30
C SER A 167 41.88 -11.05 15.86
N THR A 168 42.20 -9.89 15.29
CA THR A 168 41.52 -8.62 15.57
C THR A 168 41.42 -7.79 14.31
N LEU A 169 40.22 -7.35 13.95
CA LEU A 169 39.99 -6.37 12.89
C LEU A 169 39.97 -4.97 13.49
N ILE A 170 40.72 -4.07 12.89
CA ILE A 170 40.87 -2.69 13.33
C ILE A 170 40.33 -1.78 12.25
N GLN A 171 39.31 -0.98 12.57
CA GLN A 171 38.69 -0.02 11.67
C GLN A 171 38.88 1.40 12.20
N GLU A 172 39.28 2.32 11.31
CA GLU A 172 39.43 3.75 11.62
C GLU A 172 38.06 4.41 11.85
N ARG A 173 37.96 5.27 12.88
CA ARG A 173 36.81 6.15 13.11
C ARG A 173 37.17 7.57 12.71
N ASP A 174 36.71 8.00 11.53
CA ASP A 174 36.89 9.37 11.07
C ASP A 174 36.02 10.37 11.87
N ILE A 175 36.41 11.64 11.83
CA ILE A 175 35.73 12.81 12.41
C ILE A 175 34.66 13.36 11.43
N TYR A 176 34.89 13.18 10.12
CA TYR A 176 34.00 13.65 9.04
C TYR A 176 33.66 12.56 8.01
N GLY A 177 34.22 11.35 8.19
CA GLY A 177 34.06 10.22 7.28
C GLY A 177 32.97 9.29 7.78
N HIS A 178 31.83 9.31 7.10
CA HIS A 178 30.75 8.37 7.34
C HIS A 178 31.17 6.95 6.94
N SER A 179 31.68 6.23 7.92
CA SER A 179 32.12 4.87 7.77
C SER A 179 30.88 3.96 7.73
N ILE A 180 30.78 3.09 6.71
CA ILE A 180 29.52 2.43 6.31
C ILE A 180 28.76 1.62 7.40
N PRO A 181 29.35 1.18 8.54
CA PRO A 181 28.55 0.69 9.67
C PRO A 181 27.76 1.77 10.44
N ASP A 182 28.27 3.00 10.55
CA ASP A 182 27.74 4.00 11.50
C ASP A 182 26.32 4.47 11.15
N GLY A 183 26.00 4.62 9.87
CA GLY A 183 24.68 5.09 9.41
C GLY A 183 23.53 4.16 9.81
N HIS A 184 23.63 2.88 9.46
CA HIS A 184 22.58 1.90 9.78
C HIS A 184 22.53 1.55 11.27
N LEU A 185 23.66 1.57 11.97
CA LEU A 185 23.67 1.42 13.42
C LEU A 185 22.99 2.61 14.10
N ARG A 186 23.26 3.84 13.66
CA ARG A 186 22.60 5.05 14.15
C ARG A 186 21.09 5.06 13.86
N ASP A 187 20.66 4.62 12.68
CA ASP A 187 19.24 4.44 12.37
C ASP A 187 18.58 3.48 13.36
N LEU A 188 19.22 2.36 13.69
CA LEU A 188 18.72 1.44 14.71
C LEU A 188 18.75 2.05 16.12
N GLU A 189 19.78 2.81 16.50
CA GLU A 189 19.83 3.52 17.79
C GLU A 189 18.70 4.57 17.92
N GLU A 190 18.42 5.34 16.87
CA GLU A 190 17.30 6.29 16.81
C GLU A 190 15.94 5.59 16.92
N ILE A 191 15.76 4.47 16.21
CA ILE A 191 14.52 3.68 16.30
C ILE A 191 14.37 3.04 17.70
N LEU A 192 15.45 2.51 18.28
CA LEU A 192 15.44 1.84 19.59
C LEU A 192 15.31 2.81 20.77
N SER A 193 15.69 4.07 20.61
CA SER A 193 15.54 5.13 21.61
C SER A 193 14.22 5.92 21.47
N SER A 194 13.49 5.75 20.37
CA SER A 194 12.22 6.43 20.15
C SER A 194 11.02 5.65 20.71
N ASP A 195 10.13 6.37 21.39
CA ASP A 195 8.86 5.81 21.88
C ASP A 195 7.71 5.87 20.85
N LYS A 196 7.99 6.29 19.60
CA LYS A 196 6.98 6.41 18.53
C LYS A 196 6.75 5.05 17.84
N GLU A 197 5.54 4.49 17.95
CA GLU A 197 5.15 3.28 17.23
C GLU A 197 5.07 3.51 15.71
N CYS A 198 5.63 2.59 14.92
CA CYS A 198 5.60 2.63 13.46
C CYS A 198 4.95 1.35 12.88
N PRO A 199 3.82 1.47 12.16
CA PRO A 199 3.13 0.32 11.54
C PRO A 199 4.00 -0.48 10.56
N GLY A 200 4.98 0.17 9.91
CA GLY A 200 5.91 -0.45 8.98
C GLY A 200 6.85 -1.44 9.67
N ILE A 201 7.41 -1.07 10.83
CA ILE A 201 8.34 -1.93 11.59
C ILE A 201 7.60 -3.15 12.16
N GLU A 202 6.37 -2.98 12.67
CA GLU A 202 5.56 -4.12 13.09
C GLU A 202 5.22 -5.06 11.93
N THR A 203 4.92 -4.49 10.77
CA THR A 203 4.62 -5.28 9.57
C THR A 203 5.86 -5.97 9.05
N MET A 204 7.06 -5.39 9.21
CA MET A 204 8.31 -6.08 8.94
C MET A 204 8.57 -7.21 9.93
N ALA A 205 8.34 -7.02 11.24
CA ALA A 205 8.42 -8.09 12.22
C ALA A 205 7.41 -9.22 11.92
N ARG A 206 6.17 -8.88 11.55
CA ARG A 206 5.15 -9.83 11.10
C ARG A 206 5.49 -10.51 9.77
N ASN A 207 6.13 -9.81 8.83
CA ASN A 207 6.57 -10.37 7.55
C ASN A 207 7.79 -11.27 7.72
N VAL A 208 8.74 -10.94 8.60
CA VAL A 208 9.81 -11.86 9.01
C VAL A 208 9.19 -13.10 9.67
N LYS A 209 8.23 -12.93 10.61
CA LYS A 209 7.49 -14.04 11.25
C LYS A 209 6.71 -14.90 10.24
N ASN A 210 6.13 -14.30 9.21
CA ASN A 210 5.42 -15.01 8.12
C ASN A 210 6.41 -15.69 7.16
N VAL A 211 7.46 -15.02 6.69
CA VAL A 211 8.52 -15.62 5.86
C VAL A 211 9.18 -16.81 6.58
N LEU A 212 9.35 -16.72 7.90
CA LEU A 212 9.90 -17.80 8.73
C LEU A 212 8.92 -18.94 9.05
N LYS A 213 7.60 -18.67 9.25
CA LYS A 213 6.61 -19.72 9.58
C LYS A 213 5.86 -20.29 8.38
N ASN A 214 5.47 -19.45 7.43
CA ASN A 214 4.65 -19.80 6.26
C ASN A 214 4.86 -18.76 5.14
N ALA A 215 5.74 -19.04 4.18
CA ALA A 215 5.87 -18.25 2.94
C ALA A 215 4.67 -18.44 1.98
N SER A 216 3.45 -18.51 2.52
CA SER A 216 2.21 -18.41 1.78
C SER A 216 2.09 -16.99 1.20
N PRO A 217 1.81 -16.85 -0.11
CA PRO A 217 1.62 -15.55 -0.76
C PRO A 217 0.61 -14.65 -0.04
N LEU A 218 0.82 -13.34 -0.14
CA LEU A 218 -0.27 -12.37 0.06
C LEU A 218 -1.34 -12.62 -1.02
N ASP A 219 -2.60 -12.77 -0.59
CA ASP A 219 -3.77 -13.25 -1.35
C ASP A 219 -3.69 -13.23 -2.90
N GLU A 220 -3.53 -14.42 -3.49
CA GLU A 220 -3.88 -14.71 -4.88
C GLU A 220 -5.40 -14.96 -5.05
N ASN A 221 -6.22 -14.73 -4.01
CA ASN A 221 -7.69 -14.81 -4.04
C ASN A 221 -8.29 -13.65 -4.85
N TYR A 222 -8.08 -13.69 -6.16
CA TYR A 222 -8.81 -12.94 -7.16
C TYR A 222 -10.23 -13.51 -7.28
N THR A 223 -11.10 -13.16 -6.34
CA THR A 223 -12.53 -13.44 -6.51
C THR A 223 -13.08 -12.59 -7.67
N PRO A 224 -14.11 -13.07 -8.39
CA PRO A 224 -14.75 -12.31 -9.47
C PRO A 224 -15.15 -10.90 -9.03
N GLU A 225 -15.71 -10.75 -7.83
CA GLU A 225 -16.17 -9.48 -7.28
C GLU A 225 -15.00 -8.50 -7.06
N ARG A 226 -13.87 -9.00 -6.55
CA ARG A 226 -12.67 -8.18 -6.35
C ARG A 226 -12.02 -7.79 -7.67
N VAL A 227 -12.04 -8.65 -8.68
CA VAL A 227 -11.55 -8.29 -10.02
C VAL A 227 -12.51 -7.27 -10.66
N LYS A 228 -13.84 -7.47 -10.56
CA LYS A 228 -14.89 -6.53 -11.01
C LYS A 228 -14.65 -5.12 -10.47
N GLU A 229 -14.40 -4.98 -9.17
CA GLU A 229 -14.06 -3.68 -8.54
C GLU A 229 -12.78 -3.07 -9.13
N MET A 230 -11.72 -3.86 -9.29
CA MET A 230 -10.40 -3.37 -9.73
C MET A 230 -10.29 -3.06 -11.22
N ILE A 231 -11.16 -3.65 -12.07
CA ILE A 231 -11.24 -3.33 -13.51
C ILE A 231 -12.19 -2.17 -13.82
N SER A 232 -12.87 -1.60 -12.81
CA SER A 232 -13.74 -0.44 -12.99
C SER A 232 -12.97 0.73 -13.62
N PRO A 233 -13.48 1.36 -14.70
CA PRO A 233 -12.78 2.47 -15.37
C PRO A 233 -12.39 3.64 -14.46
N GLU A 234 -13.12 3.88 -13.36
CA GLU A 234 -12.77 4.85 -12.31
C GLU A 234 -11.40 4.57 -11.67
N LYS A 235 -10.99 3.30 -11.54
CA LYS A 235 -9.72 2.87 -10.93
C LYS A 235 -8.53 2.98 -11.89
N ASN A 236 -8.76 3.05 -13.20
CA ASN A 236 -7.71 3.16 -14.20
C ASN A 236 -6.96 4.50 -14.08
N SER A 237 -5.64 4.48 -14.32
CA SER A 237 -4.80 5.69 -14.36
C SER A 237 -5.32 6.72 -15.37
N LEU A 238 -5.35 8.01 -14.99
CA LEU A 238 -5.75 9.12 -15.86
C LEU A 238 -4.76 9.38 -17.00
N GLY A 239 -3.52 8.88 -16.93
CA GLY A 239 -2.56 8.95 -18.03
C GLY A 239 -1.98 7.59 -18.37
N MET A 240 -1.23 7.54 -19.46
CA MET A 240 -0.56 6.36 -19.95
C MET A 240 0.84 6.72 -20.46
N TRP A 241 1.82 5.85 -20.23
CA TRP A 241 3.15 6.02 -20.77
C TRP A 241 3.16 5.65 -22.28
N PRO A 242 3.68 6.51 -23.16
CA PRO A 242 3.71 6.21 -24.59
C PRO A 242 4.55 4.96 -24.92
N GLY A 243 4.04 4.11 -25.80
CA GLY A 243 4.61 2.79 -26.11
C GLY A 243 4.05 1.63 -25.28
N HIS A 244 3.23 1.89 -24.24
CA HIS A 244 2.56 0.85 -23.46
C HIS A 244 1.13 0.52 -23.95
N ASP A 245 0.89 0.60 -25.26
CA ASP A 245 -0.42 0.35 -25.88
C ASP A 245 -0.97 -1.09 -25.70
N LYS A 246 -0.19 -1.97 -25.07
CA LYS A 246 -0.49 -3.40 -24.86
C LYS A 246 -0.15 -3.84 -23.44
N ILE A 247 -0.77 -3.20 -22.43
CA ILE A 247 -0.79 -3.75 -21.07
C ILE A 247 -1.72 -4.97 -21.01
N THR A 248 -1.29 -6.00 -20.28
CA THR A 248 -2.10 -7.19 -19.97
C THR A 248 -3.09 -6.92 -18.84
N LEU A 249 -4.08 -7.79 -18.66
CA LEU A 249 -5.05 -7.67 -17.56
C LEU A 249 -4.37 -7.70 -16.18
N ARG A 250 -3.34 -8.55 -15.99
CA ARG A 250 -2.59 -8.61 -14.73
C ARG A 250 -1.83 -7.31 -14.46
N GLU A 251 -1.17 -6.76 -15.48
CA GLU A 251 -0.45 -5.48 -15.37
C GLU A 251 -1.42 -4.33 -15.04
N GLN A 252 -2.58 -4.25 -15.70
CA GLN A 252 -3.64 -3.29 -15.37
C GLN A 252 -4.08 -3.41 -13.90
N LEU A 253 -4.34 -4.63 -13.41
CA LEU A 253 -4.73 -4.86 -12.01
C LEU A 253 -3.64 -4.44 -11.03
N VAL A 254 -2.37 -4.68 -11.33
CA VAL A 254 -1.23 -4.21 -10.51
C VAL A 254 -1.16 -2.68 -10.49
N ILE A 255 -1.25 -2.03 -11.65
CA ILE A 255 -1.24 -0.55 -11.76
C ILE A 255 -2.39 0.04 -10.95
N ASN A 256 -3.60 -0.49 -11.12
CA ASN A 256 -4.78 -0.03 -10.40
C ASN A 256 -4.64 -0.25 -8.88
N GLN A 257 -4.08 -1.38 -8.44
CA GLN A 257 -3.79 -1.61 -7.03
C GLN A 257 -2.70 -0.68 -6.46
N ILE A 258 -1.65 -0.35 -7.22
CA ILE A 258 -0.60 0.60 -6.80
C ILE A 258 -1.18 2.03 -6.69
N ILE A 259 -1.96 2.45 -7.68
CA ILE A 259 -2.51 3.81 -7.73
C ILE A 259 -3.60 4.02 -6.67
N ASN A 260 -4.54 3.06 -6.53
CA ASN A 260 -5.65 3.18 -5.58
C ASN A 260 -5.31 2.67 -4.17
N GLY A 261 -4.23 1.90 -4.01
CA GLY A 261 -3.80 1.33 -2.71
C GLY A 261 -2.93 2.26 -1.86
N ARG A 262 -2.69 3.50 -2.30
CA ARG A 262 -1.75 4.45 -1.69
C ARG A 262 -1.99 4.69 -0.19
N ASP A 263 -3.21 4.57 0.30
CA ASP A 263 -3.49 4.82 1.73
C ASP A 263 -2.99 3.73 2.69
N LYS A 264 -2.44 2.62 2.18
CA LYS A 264 -1.89 1.53 2.99
C LYS A 264 -0.41 1.79 3.35
N PRO A 265 0.02 1.56 4.61
CA PRO A 265 1.38 1.87 5.04
C PRO A 265 2.45 0.94 4.45
N PHE A 266 2.06 -0.27 4.01
CA PHE A 266 2.97 -1.21 3.35
C PHE A 266 2.21 -2.00 2.29
N THR A 267 2.75 -2.03 1.07
CA THR A 267 2.18 -2.81 -0.04
C THR A 267 3.29 -3.54 -0.80
N TYR A 268 3.21 -4.87 -0.84
CA TYR A 268 4.17 -5.74 -1.52
C TYR A 268 3.51 -6.42 -2.72
N PHE A 269 4.08 -6.23 -3.90
CA PHE A 269 3.54 -6.74 -5.16
C PHE A 269 4.31 -7.96 -5.62
N ARG A 270 3.87 -9.13 -5.15
CA ARG A 270 4.50 -10.42 -5.48
C ARG A 270 4.52 -10.74 -6.97
N MET A 271 3.53 -10.29 -7.75
CA MET A 271 3.35 -10.70 -9.16
C MET A 271 4.40 -10.14 -10.13
N ILE A 272 5.18 -9.13 -9.72
CA ILE A 272 6.28 -8.60 -10.52
C ILE A 272 7.53 -9.41 -10.15
N HIS A 273 7.83 -10.40 -10.99
CA HIS A 273 8.88 -11.41 -10.77
C HIS A 273 10.16 -11.17 -11.58
N ASP A 274 10.14 -10.26 -12.55
CA ASP A 274 11.29 -9.96 -13.40
C ASP A 274 11.47 -8.46 -13.59
N LYS A 275 12.71 -8.10 -13.93
CA LYS A 275 13.18 -6.74 -14.13
C LYS A 275 12.45 -6.03 -15.28
N ASP A 276 12.14 -6.73 -16.37
CA ASP A 276 11.50 -6.15 -17.55
C ASP A 276 10.05 -5.74 -17.30
N GLN A 277 9.30 -6.54 -16.52
CA GLN A 277 7.95 -6.20 -16.05
C GLN A 277 7.98 -4.95 -15.17
N ALA A 278 8.94 -4.82 -14.24
CA ALA A 278 9.05 -3.61 -13.42
C ALA A 278 9.42 -2.37 -14.23
N LEU A 279 10.36 -2.50 -15.17
CA LEU A 279 10.74 -1.42 -16.10
C LEU A 279 9.58 -1.00 -17.00
N ARG A 280 8.61 -1.89 -17.27
CA ARG A 280 7.35 -1.58 -17.98
C ARG A 280 6.27 -0.99 -17.07
N LEU A 281 6.21 -1.35 -15.79
CA LEU A 281 5.15 -0.90 -14.88
C LEU A 281 5.46 0.43 -14.19
N LEU A 282 6.73 0.72 -13.91
CA LEU A 282 7.13 1.98 -13.26
C LEU A 282 6.79 3.25 -14.06
N PRO A 283 6.92 3.31 -15.40
CA PRO A 283 6.54 4.50 -16.16
C PRO A 283 5.05 4.87 -16.06
N GLU A 284 4.15 3.89 -15.90
CA GLU A 284 2.71 4.15 -15.64
C GLU A 284 2.49 4.81 -14.26
N ILE A 285 3.24 4.39 -13.25
CA ILE A 285 3.18 4.92 -11.89
C ILE A 285 3.78 6.34 -11.85
N ILE A 286 4.88 6.57 -12.58
CA ILE A 286 5.47 7.91 -12.79
C ILE A 286 4.45 8.83 -13.48
N THR A 287 3.76 8.35 -14.53
CA THR A 287 2.71 9.09 -15.24
C THR A 287 1.57 9.49 -14.31
N ALA A 288 1.04 8.55 -13.51
CA ALA A 288 -0.01 8.83 -12.54
C ALA A 288 0.42 9.90 -11.52
N ASN A 289 1.64 9.79 -10.98
CA ASN A 289 2.21 10.77 -10.06
C ASN A 289 2.34 12.16 -10.67
N LEU A 290 2.79 12.25 -11.92
CA LEU A 290 2.91 13.51 -12.65
C LEU A 290 1.53 14.13 -12.87
N ILE A 291 0.54 13.39 -13.35
CA ILE A 291 -0.80 13.95 -13.61
C ILE A 291 -1.49 14.37 -12.32
N GLU A 292 -1.38 13.61 -11.23
CA GLU A 292 -1.86 14.03 -9.91
C GLU A 292 -1.17 15.31 -9.42
N ARG A 293 0.16 15.45 -9.63
CA ARG A 293 0.92 16.64 -9.23
C ARG A 293 0.57 17.86 -10.09
N ALA A 294 0.40 17.70 -11.40
CA ALA A 294 -0.05 18.74 -12.33
C ALA A 294 -1.49 19.18 -11.99
N ALA A 295 -2.39 18.25 -11.69
CA ALA A 295 -3.74 18.56 -11.22
C ALA A 295 -3.73 19.32 -9.88
N ALA A 296 -2.78 19.05 -8.99
CA ALA A 296 -2.57 19.83 -7.77
C ALA A 296 -1.98 21.23 -8.04
N MET A 297 -1.00 21.35 -8.96
CA MET A 297 -0.39 22.63 -9.37
C MET A 297 -1.41 23.57 -10.03
N THR A 298 -2.24 23.08 -10.95
CA THR A 298 -3.21 23.92 -11.68
C THR A 298 -4.32 24.52 -10.81
N ARG A 299 -4.46 24.09 -9.54
CA ARG A 299 -5.40 24.72 -8.57
C ARG A 299 -4.97 26.13 -8.18
N TYR A 300 -3.68 26.42 -8.12
CA TYR A 300 -3.17 27.75 -7.76
C TYR A 300 -3.34 28.73 -8.92
N SER A 301 -3.46 30.03 -8.60
CA SER A 301 -3.49 31.09 -9.61
C SER A 301 -2.08 31.50 -10.01
N LYS A 302 -1.16 31.64 -9.05
CA LYS A 302 0.27 31.80 -9.30
C LYS A 302 1.05 30.63 -8.67
N PRO A 303 2.17 30.19 -9.25
CA PRO A 303 2.97 29.12 -8.67
C PRO A 303 3.48 29.43 -7.25
N ASP A 304 3.83 30.68 -6.96
CA ASP A 304 4.28 31.12 -5.63
C ASP A 304 3.17 31.04 -4.56
N ASP A 305 1.87 31.05 -4.94
CA ASP A 305 0.76 30.89 -3.99
C ASP A 305 0.76 29.51 -3.30
N ALA A 306 1.52 28.55 -3.84
CA ALA A 306 1.66 27.20 -3.31
C ALA A 306 2.68 27.05 -2.16
N PHE A 307 3.47 28.09 -1.91
CA PHE A 307 4.62 28.07 -1.03
C PHE A 307 4.37 28.95 0.22
N THR A 308 4.61 28.39 1.40
CA THR A 308 4.55 29.12 2.67
C THR A 308 5.97 29.48 3.10
N GLU A 309 6.23 30.77 3.31
CA GLU A 309 7.50 31.28 3.83
C GLU A 309 7.73 30.79 5.29
N LYS A 310 8.91 30.23 5.55
CA LYS A 310 9.40 29.80 6.86
C LYS A 310 10.69 30.56 7.19
N PRO A 311 10.76 31.31 8.31
CA PRO A 311 11.97 32.05 8.67
C PRO A 311 13.10 31.10 9.09
N PHE A 312 14.34 31.48 8.77
CA PHE A 312 15.50 30.95 9.48
C PHE A 312 15.53 31.52 10.90
N LYS A 313 15.97 30.73 11.90
CA LYS A 313 16.17 31.27 13.26
C LYS A 313 17.47 32.05 13.35
N ASP A 314 18.58 31.45 12.88
CA ASP A 314 19.94 31.98 13.09
C ASP A 314 20.67 32.38 11.78
N ASN A 315 20.47 31.71 10.63
CA ASN A 315 21.01 32.20 9.34
C ASN A 315 20.33 33.50 8.87
N LYS A 316 21.14 34.56 8.72
CA LYS A 316 20.75 35.85 8.13
C LYS A 316 21.69 36.31 7.01
N GLU A 317 22.68 35.49 6.65
CA GLU A 317 23.75 35.89 5.72
C GLU A 317 23.39 35.59 4.26
N PHE A 318 22.67 34.48 4.01
CA PHE A 318 22.34 34.03 2.65
C PHE A 318 20.87 34.20 2.28
N ALA A 319 19.95 34.02 3.22
CA ALA A 319 18.51 34.23 3.07
C ALA A 319 17.87 34.45 4.45
N SER A 320 16.79 35.24 4.53
CA SER A 320 16.03 35.43 5.78
C SER A 320 14.97 34.33 6.01
N ALA A 321 14.57 33.64 4.95
CA ALA A 321 13.58 32.58 4.96
C ALA A 321 13.85 31.58 3.83
N TYR A 322 13.21 30.41 3.94
CA TYR A 322 13.04 29.41 2.88
C TYR A 322 11.55 29.13 2.71
N HIS A 323 11.11 28.52 1.63
CA HIS A 323 9.68 28.28 1.40
C HIS A 323 9.34 26.79 1.36
N MET A 324 8.18 26.47 1.93
CA MET A 324 7.66 25.11 1.99
C MET A 324 6.40 24.99 1.14
N PRO A 325 6.37 24.16 0.09
CA PRO A 325 5.16 23.91 -0.68
C PRO A 325 4.13 23.11 0.12
N GLU A 326 2.85 23.27 -0.17
CA GLU A 326 1.79 22.44 0.43
C GLU A 326 2.05 20.93 0.22
N GLU A 327 1.74 20.10 1.24
CA GLU A 327 2.02 18.66 1.28
C GLU A 327 1.49 17.91 0.02
N ARG A 328 0.36 18.36 -0.56
CA ARG A 328 -0.21 17.79 -1.79
C ARG A 328 0.70 17.85 -3.03
N LEU A 329 1.67 18.77 -3.08
CA LEU A 329 2.65 18.83 -4.17
C LEU A 329 3.82 17.87 -3.96
N LEU A 330 4.18 17.63 -2.70
CA LEU A 330 5.28 16.75 -2.27
C LEU A 330 4.88 15.27 -2.26
N ASN A 331 3.59 15.00 -2.03
CA ASN A 331 2.99 13.68 -1.89
C ASN A 331 3.09 12.75 -3.12
N ASN A 332 3.62 13.25 -4.23
CA ASN A 332 3.65 12.59 -5.54
C ASN A 332 5.09 12.47 -6.09
N ALA A 333 6.12 12.66 -5.27
CA ALA A 333 7.51 12.35 -5.63
C ALA A 333 7.78 10.85 -5.54
N LEU A 334 8.36 10.26 -6.60
CA LEU A 334 8.74 8.85 -6.58
C LEU A 334 10.16 8.71 -6.01
N ILE A 335 10.24 8.62 -4.68
CA ILE A 335 11.51 8.27 -4.02
C ILE A 335 11.72 6.77 -4.19
N MET A 336 12.87 6.38 -4.73
CA MET A 336 13.28 4.99 -4.96
C MET A 336 14.52 4.65 -4.15
N MET A 337 14.56 3.44 -3.61
CA MET A 337 15.69 2.93 -2.84
C MET A 337 16.04 1.50 -3.21
N GLY A 338 17.32 1.24 -3.48
CA GLY A 338 17.81 -0.07 -3.91
C GLY A 338 19.33 -0.13 -3.92
N LYS A 339 19.87 -1.28 -4.34
CA LYS A 339 21.30 -1.58 -4.48
C LYS A 339 21.73 -1.69 -5.94
N ASP A 340 20.89 -2.25 -6.82
CA ASP A 340 21.20 -2.37 -8.25
C ASP A 340 21.12 -0.99 -8.93
N GLN A 341 22.27 -0.33 -9.06
CA GLN A 341 22.39 0.88 -9.88
C GLN A 341 22.07 0.60 -11.35
N GLY A 342 22.28 -0.63 -11.84
CA GLY A 342 21.94 -1.06 -13.19
C GLY A 342 20.44 -1.01 -13.47
N PHE A 343 19.59 -1.39 -12.51
CA PHE A 343 18.13 -1.24 -12.63
C PHE A 343 17.71 0.21 -12.89
N ILE A 344 18.36 1.16 -12.21
CA ILE A 344 18.06 2.59 -12.35
C ILE A 344 18.72 3.18 -13.61
N ASP A 345 19.87 2.66 -14.06
CA ASP A 345 20.44 2.97 -15.37
C ASP A 345 19.51 2.52 -16.51
N ASP A 346 18.97 1.31 -16.43
CA ASP A 346 18.01 0.77 -17.41
C ASP A 346 16.68 1.54 -17.39
N LEU A 347 16.18 1.94 -16.21
CA LEU A 347 15.00 2.79 -16.07
C LEU A 347 15.23 4.18 -16.67
N GLU A 348 16.37 4.83 -16.37
CA GLU A 348 16.75 6.11 -16.96
C GLU A 348 16.82 6.00 -18.50
N GLN A 349 17.41 4.92 -19.02
CA GLN A 349 17.51 4.66 -20.45
C GLN A 349 16.13 4.40 -21.12
N ASN A 350 15.20 3.70 -20.47
CA ASN A 350 13.84 3.50 -20.96
C ASN A 350 13.08 4.83 -21.02
N LEU A 351 13.08 5.58 -19.91
CA LEU A 351 12.42 6.88 -19.83
C LEU A 351 12.97 7.86 -20.88
N ASP A 352 14.30 7.94 -21.04
CA ASP A 352 14.97 8.78 -22.03
C ASP A 352 14.54 8.47 -23.47
N GLN A 353 14.44 7.18 -23.84
CA GLN A 353 14.10 6.78 -25.21
C GLN A 353 12.70 7.26 -25.59
N VAL A 354 11.71 7.01 -24.73
CA VAL A 354 10.32 7.39 -24.98
C VAL A 354 10.16 8.91 -24.95
N MET A 355 10.76 9.59 -23.97
CA MET A 355 10.70 11.05 -23.85
C MET A 355 11.40 11.78 -25.02
N THR A 356 12.46 11.20 -25.60
CA THR A 356 13.09 11.76 -26.81
C THR A 356 12.19 11.64 -28.03
N ALA A 357 11.34 10.60 -28.10
CA ALA A 357 10.39 10.40 -29.19
C ALA A 357 9.14 11.31 -29.11
N LEU A 358 8.83 11.84 -27.92
CA LEU A 358 7.67 12.72 -27.66
C LEU A 358 7.91 14.21 -27.96
N ASP A 359 9.04 14.55 -28.59
CA ASP A 359 9.74 15.84 -28.49
C ASP A 359 10.29 16.06 -27.06
N PRO A 360 11.62 16.20 -26.86
CA PRO A 360 12.20 16.43 -25.53
C PRO A 360 11.88 17.82 -24.92
N ASN A 361 11.24 18.74 -25.64
CA ASN A 361 11.00 20.10 -25.16
C ASN A 361 9.97 20.31 -24.00
N PRO A 362 9.02 19.43 -23.62
CA PRO A 362 8.05 19.76 -22.57
C PRO A 362 8.65 19.74 -21.14
N TYR A 363 9.86 19.22 -20.94
CA TYR A 363 10.48 19.07 -19.61
C TYR A 363 11.90 19.64 -19.52
N PHE A 364 12.51 19.56 -18.33
CA PHE A 364 13.90 19.96 -18.09
C PHE A 364 14.89 18.98 -18.72
N LEU A 365 16.02 19.49 -19.21
CA LEU A 365 17.05 18.71 -19.90
C LEU A 365 18.40 18.79 -19.18
N ASN A 366 19.16 17.70 -19.16
CA ASN A 366 20.61 17.74 -18.91
C ASN A 366 21.35 17.46 -20.23
N GLY A 367 21.73 18.53 -20.91
CA GLY A 367 22.30 18.48 -22.25
C GLY A 367 21.25 18.11 -23.30
N GLN A 368 21.23 16.85 -23.74
CA GLN A 368 20.25 16.33 -24.72
C GLN A 368 19.31 15.27 -24.12
N LYS A 369 19.43 14.96 -22.83
CA LYS A 369 18.63 13.96 -22.13
C LYS A 369 17.61 14.62 -21.20
N PRO A 370 16.35 14.13 -21.14
CA PRO A 370 15.37 14.49 -20.11
C PRO A 370 15.89 14.31 -18.68
N TYR A 371 15.60 15.26 -17.79
CA TYR A 371 16.04 15.22 -16.39
C TYR A 371 15.06 14.43 -15.50
N MET A 372 14.78 13.18 -15.90
CA MET A 372 13.71 12.35 -15.32
C MET A 372 14.13 11.58 -14.05
N VAL A 373 15.43 11.36 -13.87
CA VAL A 373 16.00 10.57 -12.76
C VAL A 373 17.20 11.32 -12.16
N GLN A 374 17.18 11.59 -10.86
CA GLN A 374 18.38 11.96 -10.10
C GLN A 374 18.76 10.81 -9.17
N LYS A 375 20.06 10.50 -9.11
CA LYS A 375 20.64 9.45 -8.26
C LYS A 375 21.45 10.11 -7.14
N PHE A 376 21.37 9.59 -5.93
CA PHE A 376 22.21 9.94 -4.79
C PHE A 376 22.65 8.64 -4.11
N SER A 377 23.73 8.04 -4.61
CA SER A 377 24.32 6.83 -4.05
C SER A 377 25.65 7.10 -3.34
N ASN A 378 26.27 8.26 -3.59
CA ASN A 378 27.52 8.69 -2.97
C ASN A 378 27.78 10.20 -3.19
N ASN A 379 28.80 10.75 -2.52
CA ASN A 379 29.16 12.17 -2.62
C ASN A 379 29.54 12.65 -4.04
N ARG A 380 29.95 11.77 -4.97
CA ARG A 380 30.20 12.18 -6.37
C ARG A 380 28.89 12.51 -7.08
N ASP A 381 27.79 11.88 -6.71
CA ASP A 381 26.47 12.15 -7.27
C ASP A 381 25.93 13.49 -6.77
N VAL A 382 26.23 13.87 -5.53
CA VAL A 382 25.97 15.21 -4.99
C VAL A 382 26.77 16.26 -5.76
N ILE A 383 28.06 16.02 -6.03
CA ILE A 383 28.88 16.91 -6.85
C ILE A 383 28.37 16.97 -8.31
N LYS A 384 27.90 15.84 -8.86
CA LYS A 384 27.26 15.79 -10.18
C LYS A 384 25.98 16.63 -10.19
N PHE A 385 25.13 16.50 -9.18
CA PHE A 385 23.91 17.30 -9.03
C PHE A 385 24.19 18.80 -8.97
N ILE A 386 25.10 19.25 -8.09
CA ILE A 386 25.52 20.66 -8.01
C ILE A 386 25.99 21.16 -9.38
N ARG A 387 26.77 20.34 -10.10
CA ARG A 387 27.22 20.67 -11.46
C ARG A 387 26.04 20.74 -12.43
N ASP A 388 25.14 19.78 -12.45
CA ASP A 388 24.00 19.74 -13.38
C ASP A 388 23.07 20.95 -13.18
N VAL A 389 22.91 21.44 -11.94
CA VAL A 389 22.15 22.68 -11.67
C VAL A 389 22.85 23.93 -12.22
N TYR A 390 24.15 24.12 -11.94
CA TYR A 390 24.89 25.32 -12.38
C TYR A 390 25.38 25.28 -13.84
N LYS A 391 25.68 24.08 -14.38
CA LYS A 391 26.38 23.83 -15.66
C LYS A 391 26.07 22.42 -16.19
N GLY A 392 25.00 22.29 -16.96
CA GLY A 392 24.66 21.05 -17.67
C GLY A 392 25.67 20.70 -18.77
N LYS A 393 25.63 19.46 -19.26
CA LYS A 393 26.52 19.02 -20.34
C LYS A 393 26.21 19.79 -21.63
N LYS A 394 27.18 20.59 -22.12
CA LYS A 394 27.07 21.56 -23.24
C LYS A 394 26.48 22.94 -22.87
N ASP A 395 27.01 23.53 -21.79
CA ASP A 395 27.04 24.98 -21.52
C ASP A 395 25.74 25.69 -21.08
N LYS A 396 24.69 24.96 -20.67
CA LYS A 396 23.57 25.51 -19.88
C LYS A 396 23.12 24.55 -18.78
N GLY A 397 23.02 25.02 -17.54
CA GLY A 397 22.51 24.29 -16.37
C GLY A 397 20.99 24.32 -16.23
N LEU A 398 20.49 23.64 -15.20
CA LEU A 398 19.08 23.71 -14.81
C LEU A 398 18.68 25.13 -14.39
N ALA A 399 19.57 25.87 -13.71
CA ALA A 399 19.33 27.26 -13.34
C ALA A 399 19.07 28.13 -14.59
N ASP A 400 19.90 28.00 -15.63
CA ASP A 400 19.73 28.72 -16.90
C ASP A 400 18.41 28.36 -17.61
N GLN A 401 17.91 27.13 -17.43
CA GLN A 401 16.63 26.67 -18.00
C GLN A 401 15.41 27.15 -17.20
N LEU A 402 15.56 27.35 -15.89
CA LEU A 402 14.57 27.98 -15.04
C LEU A 402 14.50 29.51 -15.26
N GLU A 403 15.56 30.13 -15.76
CA GLU A 403 15.62 31.57 -16.09
C GLU A 403 15.39 31.92 -17.58
N GLY A 404 15.47 30.94 -18.48
CA GLY A 404 15.29 31.11 -19.93
C GLY A 404 13.84 31.30 -20.39
N GLU A 405 13.58 31.13 -21.69
CA GLU A 405 12.20 31.15 -22.23
C GLU A 405 11.36 30.02 -21.62
N THR A 406 10.26 30.41 -20.97
CA THR A 406 9.35 29.52 -20.24
C THR A 406 8.03 29.36 -20.98
N TYR A 407 7.35 28.23 -20.77
CA TYR A 407 5.91 28.17 -21.00
C TYR A 407 5.18 29.19 -20.11
N ASP A 408 4.17 29.86 -20.66
CA ASP A 408 3.27 30.68 -19.87
C ASP A 408 2.45 29.80 -18.90
N TRP A 409 2.31 30.27 -17.66
CA TRP A 409 1.64 29.50 -16.62
C TRP A 409 0.14 29.34 -16.88
N GLU A 410 -0.56 30.38 -17.31
CA GLU A 410 -2.01 30.32 -17.53
C GLU A 410 -2.34 29.57 -18.83
N GLU A 411 -1.51 29.66 -19.87
CA GLU A 411 -1.63 28.85 -21.08
C GLU A 411 -1.46 27.35 -20.77
N ALA A 412 -0.37 26.95 -20.09
CA ALA A 412 -0.15 25.56 -19.71
C ALA A 412 -1.24 25.02 -18.78
N ARG A 413 -1.68 25.82 -17.80
CA ARG A 413 -2.78 25.51 -16.87
C ARG A 413 -4.12 25.33 -17.59
N LYS A 414 -4.42 26.17 -18.59
CA LYS A 414 -5.63 26.08 -19.39
C LYS A 414 -5.60 24.82 -20.27
N SER A 415 -4.53 24.64 -21.04
CA SER A 415 -4.34 23.50 -21.95
C SER A 415 -4.51 22.17 -21.20
N PHE A 416 -3.79 21.98 -20.08
CA PHE A 416 -3.90 20.78 -19.25
C PHE A 416 -5.33 20.51 -18.75
N ARG A 417 -6.09 21.55 -18.36
CA ARG A 417 -7.49 21.38 -17.92
C ARG A 417 -8.39 20.94 -19.08
N GLU A 418 -8.24 21.52 -20.26
CA GLU A 418 -9.01 21.14 -21.46
C GLU A 418 -8.74 19.67 -21.87
N VAL A 419 -7.51 19.18 -21.73
CA VAL A 419 -7.19 17.76 -21.96
C VAL A 419 -7.71 16.86 -20.83
N LEU A 420 -7.56 17.29 -19.57
CA LEU A 420 -8.06 16.54 -18.40
C LEU A 420 -9.58 16.36 -18.46
N ASP A 421 -10.33 17.41 -18.82
CA ASP A 421 -11.78 17.35 -18.95
C ASP A 421 -12.20 16.38 -20.07
N ARG A 422 -11.48 16.35 -21.21
CA ARG A 422 -11.70 15.34 -22.27
C ARG A 422 -11.44 13.91 -21.79
N VAL A 423 -10.36 13.68 -21.03
CA VAL A 423 -10.07 12.36 -20.42
C VAL A 423 -11.16 11.95 -19.43
N LEU A 424 -11.65 12.88 -18.60
CA LEU A 424 -12.69 12.61 -17.62
C LEU A 424 -14.05 12.32 -18.25
N ILE A 425 -14.46 13.09 -19.28
CA ILE A 425 -15.65 12.83 -20.08
C ILE A 425 -15.55 11.44 -20.71
N LYS A 426 -14.41 11.12 -21.34
CA LYS A 426 -14.21 9.82 -21.99
C LYS A 426 -14.25 8.66 -20.99
N ARG A 427 -13.70 8.86 -19.79
CA ARG A 427 -13.77 7.86 -18.71
C ARG A 427 -15.21 7.66 -18.22
N GLU A 428 -16.03 8.71 -18.15
CA GLU A 428 -17.45 8.58 -17.78
C GLU A 428 -18.26 7.86 -18.87
N GLU A 429 -17.98 8.09 -20.17
CA GLU A 429 -18.56 7.28 -21.26
C GLU A 429 -18.29 5.78 -21.02
N ILE A 430 -17.02 5.41 -20.78
CA ILE A 430 -16.61 4.02 -20.51
C ILE A 430 -17.26 3.50 -19.21
N MET A 431 -17.43 4.34 -18.18
CA MET A 431 -18.14 3.96 -16.95
C MET A 431 -19.62 3.64 -17.18
N GLN A 432 -20.31 4.33 -18.08
CA GLN A 432 -21.68 4.02 -18.42
C GLN A 432 -21.76 2.69 -19.19
N GLU A 433 -20.87 2.46 -20.16
CA GLU A 433 -20.77 1.18 -20.90
C GLU A 433 -20.49 -0.01 -19.96
N TYR A 434 -19.61 0.19 -18.97
CA TYR A 434 -19.33 -0.74 -17.87
C TYR A 434 -20.59 -1.00 -17.01
N ARG A 435 -21.30 0.05 -16.59
CA ARG A 435 -22.51 -0.05 -15.74
C ARG A 435 -23.64 -0.77 -16.47
N THR A 436 -23.89 -0.49 -17.75
CA THR A 436 -24.87 -1.20 -18.58
C THR A 436 -24.52 -2.68 -18.68
N THR A 437 -23.25 -3.01 -18.94
CA THR A 437 -22.79 -4.39 -19.11
C THR A 437 -22.92 -5.21 -17.83
N PHE A 438 -22.42 -4.69 -16.70
CA PHE A 438 -22.44 -5.41 -15.41
C PHE A 438 -23.76 -5.27 -14.63
N GLY A 439 -24.66 -4.38 -15.05
CA GLY A 439 -26.03 -4.26 -14.55
C GLY A 439 -27.04 -5.11 -15.30
N TYR A 440 -26.69 -5.64 -16.48
CA TYR A 440 -27.59 -6.41 -17.34
C TYR A 440 -28.20 -7.63 -16.65
N GLN A 441 -27.44 -8.35 -15.81
CA GLN A 441 -27.94 -9.52 -15.10
C GLN A 441 -29.01 -9.16 -14.06
N ASP A 442 -28.80 -8.10 -13.27
CA ASP A 442 -29.79 -7.58 -12.31
C ASP A 442 -31.05 -7.06 -13.03
N LEU A 443 -30.89 -6.42 -14.19
CA LEU A 443 -32.01 -6.01 -15.04
C LEU A 443 -32.81 -7.23 -15.57
N LEU A 444 -32.13 -8.32 -15.92
CA LEU A 444 -32.74 -9.55 -16.42
C LEU A 444 -33.48 -10.31 -15.31
N GLU A 445 -32.92 -10.38 -14.11
CA GLU A 445 -33.57 -10.93 -12.92
C GLU A 445 -34.81 -10.10 -12.52
N LYS A 446 -34.72 -8.76 -12.56
CA LYS A 446 -35.86 -7.86 -12.34
C LYS A 446 -36.91 -7.93 -13.45
N GLY A 447 -36.51 -8.21 -14.69
CA GLY A 447 -37.41 -8.42 -15.82
C GLY A 447 -38.19 -9.73 -15.71
N SER A 448 -37.51 -10.83 -15.36
CA SER A 448 -38.16 -12.13 -15.16
C SER A 448 -39.08 -12.15 -13.93
N ALA A 449 -38.67 -11.54 -12.82
CA ALA A 449 -39.53 -11.37 -11.64
C ALA A 449 -40.81 -10.58 -11.93
N ALA A 450 -40.72 -9.49 -12.72
CA ALA A 450 -41.91 -8.74 -13.16
C ALA A 450 -42.81 -9.58 -14.08
N SER A 451 -42.23 -10.38 -14.99
CA SER A 451 -42.99 -11.30 -15.85
C SER A 451 -43.78 -12.33 -15.02
N VAL A 452 -43.15 -12.95 -14.02
CA VAL A 452 -43.81 -13.91 -13.12
C VAL A 452 -44.91 -13.21 -12.31
N ARG A 453 -44.66 -12.00 -11.82
CA ARG A 453 -45.67 -11.23 -11.08
C ARG A 453 -46.90 -10.89 -11.92
N VAL A 454 -46.71 -10.54 -13.18
CA VAL A 454 -47.79 -10.30 -14.15
C VAL A 454 -48.62 -11.57 -14.39
N GLU A 455 -47.99 -12.75 -14.44
CA GLU A 455 -48.71 -14.04 -14.54
C GLU A 455 -49.46 -14.40 -13.25
N GLU A 456 -48.86 -14.20 -12.07
CA GLU A 456 -49.53 -14.37 -10.77
C GLU A 456 -50.78 -13.49 -10.65
N LEU A 457 -50.68 -12.21 -11.04
CA LEU A 457 -51.80 -11.27 -10.97
C LEU A 457 -52.92 -11.65 -11.94
N LYS A 458 -52.60 -12.10 -13.16
CA LYS A 458 -53.60 -12.63 -14.10
C LYS A 458 -54.35 -13.83 -13.51
N ALA A 459 -53.65 -14.81 -12.93
CA ALA A 459 -54.29 -15.97 -12.29
C ALA A 459 -55.17 -15.59 -11.08
N ARG A 460 -54.75 -14.59 -10.29
CA ARG A 460 -55.57 -14.05 -9.19
C ARG A 460 -56.82 -13.34 -9.69
N ILE A 461 -56.70 -12.57 -10.76
CA ILE A 461 -57.83 -11.89 -11.42
C ILE A 461 -58.83 -12.93 -11.95
N GLU A 462 -58.37 -13.98 -12.65
CA GLU A 462 -59.25 -15.07 -13.12
C GLU A 462 -60.00 -15.75 -11.95
N SER A 463 -59.34 -16.00 -10.82
CA SER A 463 -59.99 -16.57 -9.63
C SER A 463 -60.99 -15.60 -8.99
N SER A 464 -60.69 -14.31 -8.96
CA SER A 464 -61.57 -13.25 -8.45
C SER A 464 -62.80 -13.04 -9.36
N GLU A 465 -62.62 -13.10 -10.68
CA GLU A 465 -63.73 -13.07 -11.65
C GLU A 465 -64.66 -14.27 -11.49
N ALA A 466 -64.11 -15.48 -11.33
CA ALA A 466 -64.92 -16.67 -11.07
C ALA A 466 -65.70 -16.58 -9.75
N SER A 467 -65.11 -16.04 -8.69
CA SER A 467 -65.79 -15.76 -7.42
C SER A 467 -66.88 -14.68 -7.55
N ARG A 468 -66.61 -13.61 -8.31
CA ARG A 468 -67.59 -12.56 -8.60
C ARG A 468 -68.78 -13.13 -9.35
N GLU A 469 -68.56 -13.87 -10.44
CA GLU A 469 -69.64 -14.50 -11.22
C GLU A 469 -70.47 -15.50 -10.41
N PHE A 470 -69.84 -16.21 -9.47
CA PHE A 470 -70.55 -17.12 -8.57
C PHE A 470 -71.49 -16.35 -7.64
N LYS A 471 -70.98 -15.31 -6.96
CA LYS A 471 -71.76 -14.47 -6.04
C LYS A 471 -72.82 -13.63 -6.75
N GLU A 472 -72.57 -13.14 -7.96
CA GLU A 472 -73.58 -12.49 -8.81
C GLU A 472 -74.77 -13.44 -9.09
N LYS A 473 -74.50 -14.71 -9.42
CA LYS A 473 -75.54 -15.76 -9.62
C LYS A 473 -76.22 -16.22 -8.33
N GLU A 474 -75.56 -16.08 -7.18
CA GLU A 474 -76.15 -16.37 -5.86
C GLU A 474 -77.10 -15.25 -5.43
N MET A 475 -76.66 -13.99 -5.57
CA MET A 475 -77.49 -12.79 -5.42
C MET A 475 -78.72 -12.82 -6.34
N GLU A 476 -78.57 -13.15 -7.62
CA GLU A 476 -79.69 -13.20 -8.58
C GLU A 476 -80.80 -14.18 -8.14
N LYS A 477 -80.41 -15.36 -7.62
CA LYS A 477 -81.35 -16.32 -7.02
C LYS A 477 -82.01 -15.78 -5.76
N LEU A 478 -81.24 -15.13 -4.87
CA LEU A 478 -81.77 -14.57 -3.63
C LEU A 478 -82.79 -13.46 -3.90
N THR A 479 -82.54 -12.60 -4.89
CA THR A 479 -83.52 -11.59 -5.35
C THR A 479 -84.79 -12.24 -5.92
N ALA A 480 -84.68 -13.29 -6.72
CA ALA A 480 -85.86 -13.99 -7.24
C ALA A 480 -86.72 -14.61 -6.13
N VAL A 481 -86.08 -15.19 -5.10
CA VAL A 481 -86.77 -15.73 -3.90
C VAL A 481 -87.43 -14.61 -3.10
N LEU A 482 -86.76 -13.46 -2.92
CA LEU A 482 -87.33 -12.28 -2.26
C LEU A 482 -88.55 -11.74 -3.01
N GLU A 483 -88.50 -11.62 -4.34
CA GLU A 483 -89.61 -11.17 -5.18
C GLU A 483 -90.81 -12.13 -5.10
N GLU A 484 -90.59 -13.44 -5.19
CA GLU A 484 -91.64 -14.47 -5.03
C GLU A 484 -92.28 -14.41 -3.63
N HIS A 485 -91.46 -14.17 -2.60
CA HIS A 485 -91.91 -14.05 -1.22
C HIS A 485 -92.66 -12.74 -0.94
N GLU A 486 -92.27 -11.63 -1.57
CA GLU A 486 -93.01 -10.36 -1.53
C GLU A 486 -94.38 -10.48 -2.21
N LEU A 487 -94.44 -11.08 -3.39
CA LEU A 487 -95.70 -11.35 -4.09
C LEU A 487 -96.64 -12.21 -3.22
N SER A 488 -96.12 -13.29 -2.65
CA SER A 488 -96.86 -14.16 -1.73
C SER A 488 -97.37 -13.42 -0.48
N MET A 489 -96.58 -12.49 0.06
CA MET A 489 -96.99 -11.62 1.16
C MET A 489 -98.06 -10.60 0.76
N GLN A 490 -98.01 -10.04 -0.44
CA GLN A 490 -99.03 -9.13 -0.97
C GLN A 490 -100.35 -9.84 -1.21
N GLU A 491 -100.33 -11.07 -1.75
CA GLU A 491 -101.52 -11.91 -1.91
C GLU A 491 -102.17 -12.23 -0.55
N LEU A 492 -101.37 -12.70 0.43
CA LEU A 492 -101.87 -13.00 1.77
C LEU A 492 -102.39 -11.75 2.48
N GLN A 493 -101.78 -10.58 2.27
CA GLN A 493 -102.34 -9.30 2.70
C GLN A 493 -103.68 -9.01 2.01
N ASN A 494 -103.82 -9.22 0.71
CA ASN A 494 -105.05 -8.90 -0.01
C ASN A 494 -106.25 -9.78 0.43
N GLU A 495 -105.98 -10.99 0.93
CA GLU A 495 -106.99 -11.82 1.60
C GLU A 495 -107.39 -11.36 3.02
N MET A 496 -106.62 -10.47 3.65
CA MET A 496 -106.89 -9.97 5.01
C MET A 496 -107.71 -8.67 5.02
N GLY A 497 -108.87 -8.72 5.66
CA GLY A 497 -109.74 -7.55 5.85
C GLY A 497 -109.09 -6.44 6.71
N PHE A 498 -109.52 -5.19 6.50
CA PHE A 498 -108.94 -3.95 7.06
C PHE A 498 -108.58 -4.02 8.57
N LEU A 499 -109.48 -4.55 9.40
CA LEU A 499 -109.26 -4.66 10.86
C LEU A 499 -108.10 -5.60 11.22
N ARG A 500 -107.84 -6.65 10.43
CA ARG A 500 -106.76 -7.62 10.68
C ARG A 500 -105.39 -7.07 10.29
N LYS A 501 -105.34 -6.18 9.29
CA LYS A 501 -104.12 -5.48 8.84
C LYS A 501 -103.61 -4.49 9.88
N TYR A 502 -104.48 -3.62 10.38
CA TYR A 502 -104.09 -2.49 11.24
C TYR A 502 -104.13 -2.79 12.75
N PHE A 503 -104.83 -3.86 13.18
CA PHE A 503 -104.95 -4.22 14.60
C PHE A 503 -104.58 -5.69 14.91
N PRO A 504 -103.40 -6.20 14.47
CA PRO A 504 -103.01 -7.60 14.64
C PRO A 504 -102.90 -8.07 16.10
N PHE A 505 -102.76 -7.13 17.06
CA PHE A 505 -102.78 -7.39 18.50
C PHE A 505 -104.10 -7.99 19.01
N PHE A 506 -105.22 -7.75 18.31
CA PHE A 506 -106.54 -8.30 18.68
C PHE A 506 -106.84 -9.66 18.03
N PHE A 507 -105.97 -10.16 17.15
CA PHE A 507 -106.16 -11.39 16.37
C PHE A 507 -104.99 -12.36 16.50
N GLN A 508 -104.46 -12.53 17.72
CA GLN A 508 -103.21 -13.30 17.96
C GLN A 508 -103.31 -14.80 17.68
N ASN A 509 -104.53 -15.37 17.72
CA ASN A 509 -104.79 -16.79 17.47
C ASN A 509 -105.33 -17.07 16.05
N ASP A 510 -105.34 -16.08 15.15
CA ASP A 510 -105.84 -16.26 13.78
C ASP A 510 -104.73 -16.82 12.88
N GLU A 511 -104.99 -17.96 12.24
CA GLU A 511 -104.02 -18.71 11.43
C GLU A 511 -103.38 -17.86 10.32
N LYS A 512 -104.14 -16.96 9.68
CA LYS A 512 -103.60 -16.05 8.65
C LYS A 512 -102.71 -14.97 9.25
N VAL A 513 -103.02 -14.48 10.46
CA VAL A 513 -102.23 -13.47 11.16
C VAL A 513 -100.93 -14.05 11.72
N ILE A 514 -100.94 -15.32 12.15
CA ILE A 514 -99.75 -16.07 12.56
C ILE A 514 -98.85 -16.32 11.34
N ARG A 515 -99.40 -16.86 10.24
CA ARG A 515 -98.66 -17.13 9.00
C ARG A 515 -98.10 -15.87 8.34
N TYR A 516 -98.85 -14.76 8.39
CA TYR A 516 -98.32 -13.47 7.96
C TYR A 516 -97.15 -12.99 8.84
N ARG A 517 -97.23 -13.18 10.16
CA ARG A 517 -96.13 -12.82 11.08
C ARG A 517 -94.87 -13.63 10.82
N SER A 518 -94.98 -14.96 10.61
CA SER A 518 -93.81 -15.78 10.27
C SER A 518 -93.22 -15.38 8.92
N MET A 519 -94.05 -15.11 7.90
CA MET A 519 -93.56 -14.62 6.61
C MET A 519 -92.87 -13.25 6.71
N VAL A 520 -93.36 -12.33 7.54
CA VAL A 520 -92.65 -11.05 7.81
C VAL A 520 -91.28 -11.29 8.46
N GLU A 521 -91.20 -12.26 9.37
CA GLU A 521 -89.97 -12.59 10.11
C GLU A 521 -88.96 -13.34 9.23
N ASP A 522 -89.40 -14.23 8.35
CA ASP A 522 -88.56 -14.93 7.37
C ASP A 522 -88.13 -14.00 6.21
N HIS A 523 -89.00 -13.13 5.71
CA HIS A 523 -88.64 -12.07 4.75
C HIS A 523 -87.58 -11.13 5.32
N LYS A 524 -87.64 -10.81 6.63
CA LYS A 524 -86.61 -10.03 7.30
C LYS A 524 -85.25 -10.77 7.35
N LYS A 525 -85.23 -12.10 7.54
CA LYS A 525 -83.99 -12.89 7.43
C LYS A 525 -83.43 -12.86 6.01
N TYR A 526 -84.26 -13.07 4.99
CA TYR A 526 -83.82 -13.01 3.59
C TYR A 526 -83.28 -11.62 3.20
N LEU A 527 -83.81 -10.53 3.79
CA LEU A 527 -83.24 -9.18 3.63
C LEU A 527 -81.89 -9.04 4.35
N GLU A 528 -81.74 -9.60 5.55
CA GLU A 528 -80.47 -9.61 6.29
C GLU A 528 -79.39 -10.44 5.55
N GLU A 529 -79.75 -11.61 5.03
CA GLU A 529 -78.89 -12.44 4.17
C GLU A 529 -78.52 -11.71 2.87
N MET A 530 -79.46 -11.02 2.21
CA MET A 530 -79.18 -10.23 1.00
C MET A 530 -78.26 -9.03 1.27
N GLU A 531 -78.38 -8.38 2.43
CA GLU A 531 -77.44 -7.34 2.84
C GLU A 531 -76.03 -7.88 3.11
N GLU A 532 -75.90 -9.09 3.67
CA GLU A 532 -74.62 -9.74 3.94
C GLU A 532 -73.93 -10.17 2.63
N GLU A 533 -74.64 -10.89 1.77
CA GLU A 533 -74.19 -11.28 0.42
C GLU A 533 -73.78 -10.07 -0.43
N LYS A 534 -74.54 -8.98 -0.36
CA LYS A 534 -74.20 -7.72 -1.04
C LYS A 534 -72.94 -7.06 -0.48
N ARG A 535 -72.62 -7.23 0.81
CA ARG A 535 -71.35 -6.74 1.39
C ARG A 535 -70.18 -7.58 0.89
N GLU A 536 -70.32 -8.91 0.86
CA GLU A 536 -69.29 -9.82 0.30
C GLU A 536 -69.02 -9.52 -1.19
N LEU A 537 -70.07 -9.36 -2.01
CA LEU A 537 -69.90 -9.02 -3.43
C LEU A 537 -69.18 -7.67 -3.62
N ASN A 538 -69.49 -6.66 -2.80
CA ASN A 538 -68.78 -5.38 -2.84
C ASN A 538 -67.30 -5.49 -2.42
N MET A 539 -66.97 -6.37 -1.47
CA MET A 539 -65.57 -6.68 -1.14
C MET A 539 -64.85 -7.34 -2.31
N ILE A 540 -65.44 -8.37 -2.93
CA ILE A 540 -64.87 -9.06 -4.11
C ILE A 540 -64.67 -8.09 -5.28
N LEU A 541 -65.64 -7.19 -5.52
CA LEU A 541 -65.52 -6.13 -6.53
C LEU A 541 -64.36 -5.16 -6.23
N SER A 542 -64.20 -4.74 -4.97
CA SER A 542 -63.10 -3.87 -4.56
C SER A 542 -61.74 -4.55 -4.72
N GLU A 543 -61.63 -5.84 -4.36
CA GLU A 543 -60.42 -6.63 -4.56
C GLU A 543 -60.10 -6.80 -6.05
N TYR A 544 -61.10 -7.17 -6.87
CA TYR A 544 -60.97 -7.29 -8.32
C TYR A 544 -60.43 -6.00 -8.97
N HIS A 545 -61.01 -4.85 -8.63
CA HIS A 545 -60.54 -3.56 -9.15
C HIS A 545 -59.10 -3.25 -8.70
N SER A 546 -58.76 -3.48 -7.42
CA SER A 546 -57.40 -3.26 -6.92
C SER A 546 -56.35 -4.15 -7.59
N LEU A 547 -56.67 -5.43 -7.85
CA LEU A 547 -55.80 -6.36 -8.55
C LEU A 547 -55.60 -5.97 -10.02
N LYS A 548 -56.64 -5.42 -10.65
CA LYS A 548 -56.59 -4.95 -12.04
C LYS A 548 -55.71 -3.70 -12.19
N ASP A 549 -55.80 -2.77 -11.24
CA ASP A 549 -54.93 -1.60 -11.18
C ASP A 549 -53.46 -1.98 -10.90
N GLU A 550 -53.22 -2.97 -10.01
CA GLU A 550 -51.88 -3.54 -9.77
C GLU A 550 -51.31 -4.21 -11.04
N LEU A 551 -52.14 -4.98 -11.77
CA LEU A 551 -51.75 -5.61 -13.04
C LEU A 551 -51.38 -4.56 -14.10
N GLU A 552 -52.14 -3.47 -14.24
CA GLU A 552 -51.81 -2.43 -15.23
C GLU A 552 -50.48 -1.73 -14.92
N GLN A 553 -50.19 -1.49 -13.63
CA GLN A 553 -48.90 -0.94 -13.21
C GLN A 553 -47.74 -1.92 -13.49
N GLU A 554 -47.88 -3.20 -13.13
CA GLU A 554 -46.82 -4.19 -13.33
C GLU A 554 -46.63 -4.59 -14.80
N ASP A 555 -47.68 -4.64 -15.62
CA ASP A 555 -47.57 -4.89 -17.07
C ASP A 555 -46.88 -3.73 -17.80
N ASN A 556 -47.09 -2.49 -17.36
CA ASN A 556 -46.34 -1.33 -17.84
C ASN A 556 -44.87 -1.36 -17.37
N ASN A 557 -44.61 -1.67 -16.09
CA ASN A 557 -43.26 -1.85 -15.56
C ASN A 557 -42.49 -2.96 -16.33
N TYR A 558 -43.15 -4.08 -16.62
CA TYR A 558 -42.61 -5.19 -17.40
C TYR A 558 -42.26 -4.75 -18.83
N LYS A 559 -43.16 -4.06 -19.54
CA LYS A 559 -42.88 -3.53 -20.90
C LYS A 559 -41.67 -2.60 -20.91
N THR A 560 -41.59 -1.64 -19.97
CA THR A 560 -40.45 -0.72 -19.88
C THR A 560 -39.14 -1.47 -19.64
N ARG A 561 -39.12 -2.43 -18.69
CA ARG A 561 -37.93 -3.27 -18.44
C ARG A 561 -37.56 -4.13 -19.65
N LYS A 562 -38.54 -4.64 -20.39
CA LYS A 562 -38.29 -5.43 -21.61
C LYS A 562 -37.62 -4.59 -22.69
N THR A 563 -38.10 -3.38 -22.96
CA THR A 563 -37.44 -2.46 -23.91
C THR A 563 -36.02 -2.12 -23.46
N GLN A 564 -35.82 -1.81 -22.17
CA GLN A 564 -34.48 -1.58 -21.61
C GLN A 564 -33.53 -2.78 -21.76
N LEU A 565 -34.04 -4.02 -21.67
CA LEU A 565 -33.25 -5.24 -21.92
C LEU A 565 -32.87 -5.39 -23.40
N GLU A 566 -33.80 -5.10 -24.32
CA GLU A 566 -33.55 -5.14 -25.77
C GLU A 566 -32.50 -4.08 -26.17
N ASP A 567 -32.65 -2.84 -25.69
CA ASP A 567 -31.69 -1.75 -25.89
C ASP A 567 -30.31 -2.10 -25.30
N SER A 568 -30.26 -2.55 -24.03
CA SER A 568 -29.01 -2.92 -23.36
C SER A 568 -28.29 -4.08 -24.06
N ALA A 569 -29.02 -5.07 -24.59
CA ALA A 569 -28.43 -6.18 -25.33
C ALA A 569 -27.81 -5.72 -26.66
N GLN A 570 -28.45 -4.77 -27.35
CA GLN A 570 -27.90 -4.16 -28.56
C GLN A 570 -26.65 -3.32 -28.25
N ASP A 571 -26.68 -2.54 -27.18
CA ASP A 571 -25.54 -1.75 -26.70
C ASP A 571 -24.35 -2.64 -26.33
N ILE A 572 -24.57 -3.69 -25.54
CA ILE A 572 -23.54 -4.68 -25.16
C ILE A 572 -22.93 -5.36 -26.40
N ALA A 573 -23.72 -5.67 -27.42
CA ALA A 573 -23.20 -6.20 -28.69
C ALA A 573 -22.29 -5.18 -29.39
N SER A 574 -22.63 -3.89 -29.36
CA SER A 574 -21.78 -2.82 -29.89
C SER A 574 -20.48 -2.65 -29.10
N TYR A 575 -20.53 -2.72 -27.76
CA TYR A 575 -19.36 -2.61 -26.88
C TYR A 575 -18.40 -3.78 -27.08
N ARG A 576 -18.93 -4.99 -27.27
CA ARG A 576 -18.13 -6.18 -27.58
C ARG A 576 -17.36 -6.05 -28.91
N VAL A 577 -17.91 -5.35 -29.91
CA VAL A 577 -17.19 -4.99 -31.15
C VAL A 577 -16.16 -3.88 -30.89
N LYS A 578 -16.54 -2.83 -30.14
CA LYS A 578 -15.69 -1.66 -29.82
C LYS A 578 -14.39 -2.05 -29.11
N TYR A 579 -14.47 -2.91 -28.09
CA TYR A 579 -13.30 -3.29 -27.28
C TYR A 579 -12.64 -4.60 -27.72
N GLY A 580 -13.34 -5.46 -28.47
CA GLY A 580 -12.80 -6.76 -28.90
C GLY A 580 -12.34 -7.61 -27.71
N LYS A 581 -11.03 -7.88 -27.61
CA LYS A 581 -10.43 -8.62 -26.48
C LYS A 581 -10.45 -7.84 -25.15
N GLY A 582 -10.61 -6.51 -25.18
CA GLY A 582 -10.75 -5.68 -23.99
C GLY A 582 -12.18 -5.62 -23.42
N PHE A 583 -13.15 -6.28 -24.05
CA PHE A 583 -14.51 -6.39 -23.52
C PHE A 583 -14.57 -7.46 -22.40
N THR A 584 -15.37 -7.22 -21.36
CA THR A 584 -15.60 -8.20 -20.29
C THR A 584 -16.96 -8.00 -19.65
N ASP A 585 -17.74 -9.08 -19.59
CA ASP A 585 -18.97 -9.22 -18.80
C ASP A 585 -18.74 -10.21 -17.65
N ASP A 586 -19.77 -10.49 -16.84
CA ASP A 586 -19.65 -11.43 -15.70
C ASP A 586 -19.23 -12.85 -16.12
N GLU A 587 -19.70 -13.37 -17.27
CA GLU A 587 -19.31 -14.70 -17.76
C GLU A 587 -17.82 -14.74 -18.15
N ILE A 588 -17.36 -13.75 -18.93
CA ILE A 588 -15.96 -13.59 -19.31
C ILE A 588 -15.08 -13.40 -18.07
N LEU A 589 -15.53 -12.61 -17.09
CA LEU A 589 -14.83 -12.38 -15.83
C LEU A 589 -14.65 -13.68 -15.02
N HIS A 590 -15.71 -14.47 -14.85
CA HIS A 590 -15.64 -15.78 -14.20
C HIS A 590 -14.75 -16.77 -14.97
N ARG A 591 -14.66 -16.67 -16.30
CA ARG A 591 -13.68 -17.45 -17.09
C ARG A 591 -12.25 -16.96 -16.84
N LEU A 592 -12.00 -15.66 -16.94
CA LEU A 592 -10.68 -15.05 -16.76
C LEU A 592 -10.09 -15.36 -15.37
N VAL A 593 -10.90 -15.29 -14.31
CA VAL A 593 -10.48 -15.69 -12.96
C VAL A 593 -10.04 -17.17 -12.93
N ARG A 594 -10.83 -18.09 -13.51
CA ARG A 594 -10.48 -19.52 -13.60
C ARG A 594 -9.22 -19.78 -14.44
N GLU A 595 -8.92 -18.91 -15.41
CA GLU A 595 -7.73 -18.96 -16.27
C GLU A 595 -6.52 -18.23 -15.66
N ASN A 596 -6.59 -17.84 -14.37
CA ASN A 596 -5.59 -17.05 -13.65
C ASN A 596 -5.25 -15.72 -14.35
N LEU A 597 -6.24 -15.05 -14.94
CA LEU A 597 -6.16 -13.72 -15.55
C LEU A 597 -5.15 -13.64 -16.71
N LYS A 598 -4.91 -14.75 -17.41
CA LYS A 598 -3.97 -14.85 -18.55
C LYS A 598 -4.55 -14.22 -19.83
N GLN A 599 -4.71 -12.91 -19.84
CA GLN A 599 -5.15 -12.14 -21.01
C GLN A 599 -4.13 -11.08 -21.41
N ASP A 600 -3.69 -11.16 -22.67
CA ASP A 600 -2.68 -10.27 -23.28
C ASP A 600 -3.16 -8.83 -23.54
N SER A 601 -4.35 -8.48 -23.04
CA SER A 601 -4.97 -7.16 -23.15
C SER A 601 -5.70 -6.81 -21.86
N GLY A 602 -5.50 -5.59 -21.38
CA GLY A 602 -6.36 -4.95 -20.39
C GLY A 602 -7.80 -4.81 -20.89
N VAL A 603 -8.71 -4.53 -19.95
CA VAL A 603 -10.14 -4.45 -20.17
C VAL A 603 -10.64 -3.01 -19.98
N TRP A 604 -11.69 -2.64 -20.71
CA TRP A 604 -12.26 -1.29 -20.74
C TRP A 604 -11.24 -0.20 -21.17
N LEU A 605 -10.38 -0.56 -22.13
CA LEU A 605 -9.38 0.32 -22.73
C LEU A 605 -9.64 0.43 -24.25
N SER A 606 -9.68 1.64 -24.78
CA SER A 606 -9.74 1.91 -26.22
C SER A 606 -8.54 2.73 -26.68
N GLU A 607 -8.23 2.65 -27.98
CA GLU A 607 -7.14 3.41 -28.61
C GLU A 607 -7.34 4.93 -28.41
N GLU A 608 -8.55 5.43 -28.70
CA GLU A 608 -8.98 6.82 -28.49
C GLU A 608 -8.77 7.29 -27.03
N TYR A 609 -9.12 6.45 -26.04
CA TYR A 609 -8.93 6.78 -24.63
C TYR A 609 -7.44 6.79 -24.25
N ASN A 610 -6.67 5.84 -24.76
CA ASN A 610 -5.23 5.78 -24.54
C ASN A 610 -4.50 6.97 -25.17
N ASP A 611 -4.92 7.46 -26.33
CA ASP A 611 -4.32 8.64 -26.97
C ASP A 611 -4.59 9.93 -26.17
N LEU A 612 -5.81 10.13 -25.66
CA LEU A 612 -6.11 11.22 -24.72
C LEU A 612 -5.27 11.12 -23.44
N ARG A 613 -5.03 9.91 -22.92
CA ARG A 613 -4.18 9.65 -21.74
C ARG A 613 -2.69 9.96 -22.00
N LYS A 614 -2.19 9.76 -23.23
CA LYS A 614 -0.83 10.18 -23.65
C LYS A 614 -0.74 11.71 -23.80
N GLU A 615 -1.75 12.33 -24.39
CA GLU A 615 -1.86 13.79 -24.54
C GLU A 615 -1.85 14.47 -23.16
N LEU A 616 -2.59 13.92 -22.18
CA LEU A 616 -2.62 14.44 -20.81
C LEU A 616 -1.25 14.35 -20.10
N LEU A 617 -0.46 13.30 -20.36
CA LEU A 617 0.92 13.23 -19.86
C LEU A 617 1.77 14.37 -20.46
N ALA A 618 1.71 14.60 -21.76
CA ALA A 618 2.46 15.65 -22.44
C ALA A 618 2.13 17.05 -21.88
N GLU A 619 0.83 17.35 -21.66
CA GLU A 619 0.41 18.60 -21.02
C GLU A 619 0.83 18.67 -19.54
N SER A 620 0.82 17.55 -18.81
CA SER A 620 1.28 17.51 -17.41
C SER A 620 2.75 17.91 -17.29
N LEU A 621 3.60 17.51 -18.24
CA LEU A 621 5.03 17.87 -18.27
C LEU A 621 5.22 19.37 -18.49
N LYS A 622 4.46 19.97 -19.43
CA LYS A 622 4.43 21.42 -19.65
C LYS A 622 4.00 22.17 -18.40
N VAL A 623 2.96 21.70 -17.68
CA VAL A 623 2.51 22.28 -16.40
C VAL A 623 3.62 22.28 -15.36
N HIS A 624 4.38 21.19 -15.20
CA HIS A 624 5.51 21.17 -14.26
C HIS A 624 6.60 22.17 -14.63
N ARG A 625 7.00 22.20 -15.91
CA ARG A 625 8.04 23.14 -16.38
C ARG A 625 7.56 24.59 -16.23
N ALA A 626 6.32 24.89 -16.60
CA ALA A 626 5.71 26.20 -16.41
C ALA A 626 5.66 26.61 -14.93
N PHE A 627 5.19 25.72 -14.05
CA PHE A 627 5.04 25.99 -12.62
C PHE A 627 6.38 26.31 -11.95
N LEU A 628 7.38 25.45 -12.12
CA LEU A 628 8.70 25.61 -11.50
C LEU A 628 9.48 26.80 -12.09
N SER A 629 9.38 27.04 -13.40
CA SER A 629 10.05 28.19 -14.01
C SER A 629 9.34 29.53 -13.76
N ASN A 630 8.07 29.55 -13.34
CA ASN A 630 7.36 30.78 -12.96
C ASN A 630 7.30 31.03 -11.44
N SER A 631 7.73 30.08 -10.60
CA SER A 631 7.88 30.29 -9.15
C SER A 631 9.22 30.96 -8.81
N ARG A 632 9.18 32.00 -7.98
CA ARG A 632 10.37 32.64 -7.40
C ARG A 632 10.80 31.93 -6.13
N ALA A 633 9.83 31.53 -5.30
CA ALA A 633 10.07 30.79 -4.05
C ALA A 633 10.92 29.54 -4.33
N PHE A 634 10.45 28.71 -5.26
CA PHE A 634 11.13 27.50 -5.70
C PHE A 634 12.57 27.73 -6.20
N LYS A 635 12.82 28.77 -7.02
CA LYS A 635 14.18 29.07 -7.53
C LYS A 635 15.11 29.50 -6.40
N THR A 636 14.63 30.29 -5.45
CA THR A 636 15.38 30.68 -4.25
C THR A 636 15.75 29.45 -3.42
N ASP A 637 14.80 28.55 -3.18
CA ASP A 637 14.99 27.34 -2.37
C ASP A 637 15.91 26.32 -3.05
N LEU A 638 15.85 26.19 -4.39
CA LEU A 638 16.80 25.37 -5.15
C LEU A 638 18.23 25.89 -5.01
N MET A 639 18.43 27.21 -5.16
CA MET A 639 19.75 27.82 -5.00
C MET A 639 20.26 27.71 -3.57
N LEU A 640 19.38 27.87 -2.58
CA LEU A 640 19.66 27.64 -1.17
C LEU A 640 20.12 26.19 -0.90
N PHE A 641 19.41 25.20 -1.44
CA PHE A 641 19.77 23.78 -1.31
C PHE A 641 21.16 23.49 -1.90
N VAL A 642 21.46 24.00 -3.09
CA VAL A 642 22.79 23.88 -3.69
C VAL A 642 23.86 24.55 -2.82
N ARG A 643 23.59 25.72 -2.23
CA ARG A 643 24.54 26.40 -1.31
C ARG A 643 24.78 25.63 -0.01
N MET A 644 23.78 24.91 0.50
CA MET A 644 23.93 23.98 1.63
C MET A 644 24.80 22.78 1.25
N LEU A 645 24.56 22.16 0.09
CA LEU A 645 25.37 21.04 -0.40
C LEU A 645 26.82 21.43 -0.74
N GLU A 646 27.05 22.70 -1.11
CA GLU A 646 28.40 23.28 -1.25
C GLU A 646 29.09 23.59 0.10
N GLY A 647 28.43 23.39 1.24
CA GLY A 647 28.96 23.70 2.58
C GLY A 647 29.12 25.20 2.87
N LYS A 648 28.50 26.07 2.07
CA LYS A 648 28.62 27.54 2.18
C LYS A 648 27.71 28.13 3.25
N ILE A 649 26.68 27.40 3.67
CA ILE A 649 25.81 27.77 4.78
C ILE A 649 26.21 26.91 5.98
N GLN A 650 26.49 27.55 7.11
CA GLN A 650 26.84 26.92 8.38
C GLN A 650 25.88 27.44 9.45
N ASP A 651 24.79 26.72 9.70
CA ASP A 651 23.73 27.08 10.65
C ASP A 651 23.38 25.85 11.52
N ARG A 652 22.93 26.07 12.75
CA ARG A 652 22.44 25.01 13.65
C ARG A 652 21.11 24.42 13.20
N ASP A 653 20.34 25.17 12.41
CA ASP A 653 19.06 24.72 11.83
C ASP A 653 19.23 24.00 10.46
N LEU A 654 20.46 23.85 9.94
CA LEU A 654 20.72 23.20 8.64
C LEU A 654 20.00 21.86 8.52
N ASP A 655 20.01 21.05 9.57
CA ASP A 655 19.46 19.69 9.59
C ASP A 655 17.96 19.67 9.22
N ARG A 656 17.15 20.51 9.87
CA ARG A 656 15.70 20.56 9.62
C ARG A 656 15.38 21.20 8.27
N VAL A 657 16.12 22.25 7.88
CA VAL A 657 15.95 22.92 6.58
C VAL A 657 16.34 22.00 5.43
N TYR A 658 17.37 21.18 5.61
CA TYR A 658 17.88 20.26 4.59
C TYR A 658 16.82 19.26 4.13
N ILE A 659 16.09 18.63 5.06
CA ILE A 659 15.03 17.68 4.73
C ILE A 659 13.83 18.36 4.05
N ASP A 660 13.45 19.56 4.49
CA ASP A 660 12.43 20.35 3.81
C ASP A 660 12.87 20.69 2.37
N LEU A 661 14.14 21.05 2.15
CA LEU A 661 14.67 21.33 0.80
C LEU A 661 14.84 20.09 -0.09
N VAL A 662 15.18 18.92 0.46
CA VAL A 662 15.16 17.64 -0.29
C VAL A 662 13.77 17.37 -0.86
N LYS A 663 12.72 17.70 -0.11
CA LYS A 663 11.33 17.60 -0.58
C LYS A 663 11.02 18.62 -1.68
N VAL A 664 11.41 19.89 -1.52
CA VAL A 664 11.26 20.91 -2.59
C VAL A 664 11.99 20.47 -3.86
N TYR A 665 13.21 19.96 -3.73
CA TYR A 665 14.01 19.47 -4.86
C TYR A 665 13.35 18.30 -5.60
N SER A 666 12.65 17.39 -4.90
CA SER A 666 11.90 16.28 -5.50
C SER A 666 10.76 16.72 -6.45
N MET A 667 10.44 18.02 -6.51
CA MET A 667 9.53 18.57 -7.50
C MET A 667 10.13 18.63 -8.92
N ILE A 668 11.46 18.75 -9.04
CA ILE A 668 12.19 18.88 -10.32
C ILE A 668 12.27 17.56 -11.08
N THR A 669 12.50 16.48 -10.36
CA THR A 669 12.78 15.17 -10.93
C THR A 669 11.66 14.21 -10.54
N PRO A 670 11.00 13.52 -11.48
CA PRO A 670 9.94 12.58 -11.17
C PRO A 670 10.42 11.41 -10.30
N VAL A 671 11.67 10.97 -10.51
CA VAL A 671 12.30 9.86 -9.80
C VAL A 671 13.54 10.32 -9.04
N LEU A 672 13.50 10.20 -7.71
CA LEU A 672 14.63 10.45 -6.83
C LEU A 672 15.17 9.12 -6.30
N PHE A 673 16.24 8.61 -6.89
CA PHE A 673 16.88 7.38 -6.42
C PHE A 673 17.93 7.68 -5.33
N ILE A 674 17.86 6.95 -4.22
CA ILE A 674 18.82 7.01 -3.12
C ILE A 674 19.36 5.59 -2.90
N GLY A 675 20.66 5.38 -3.02
CA GLY A 675 21.27 4.07 -2.74
C GLY A 675 21.13 3.72 -1.26
N THR A 676 20.79 2.47 -0.90
CA THR A 676 20.48 2.12 0.50
C THR A 676 21.66 2.34 1.44
N ASP A 677 22.88 2.07 1.00
CA ASP A 677 24.12 2.36 1.75
C ASP A 677 24.33 3.87 2.06
N TYR A 678 23.70 4.76 1.27
CA TYR A 678 23.80 6.21 1.42
C TYR A 678 22.58 6.84 2.11
N ALA A 679 21.45 6.14 2.14
CA ALA A 679 20.19 6.61 2.72
C ALA A 679 20.30 7.07 4.19
N PRO A 680 21.04 6.39 5.10
CA PRO A 680 21.19 6.86 6.49
C PRO A 680 21.95 8.18 6.63
N TYR A 681 22.76 8.55 5.63
CA TYR A 681 23.49 9.82 5.63
C TYR A 681 22.67 10.91 4.92
N PHE A 682 22.10 10.59 3.75
CA PHE A 682 21.29 11.52 2.97
C PHE A 682 19.93 11.83 3.63
N LEU A 683 19.39 10.93 4.46
CA LEU A 683 18.15 11.15 5.21
C LEU A 683 18.38 11.10 6.73
N ALA A 684 19.63 11.22 7.17
CA ALA A 684 20.07 11.24 8.55
C ALA A 684 19.04 11.85 9.51
N VAL A 685 18.73 13.13 9.30
CA VAL A 685 17.94 13.97 10.21
C VAL A 685 16.45 14.00 9.87
N ALA A 686 15.96 13.06 9.05
CA ALA A 686 14.55 12.90 8.76
C ALA A 686 13.82 12.24 9.93
N GLU A 687 12.75 12.89 10.39
CA GLU A 687 11.89 12.37 11.46
C GLU A 687 11.07 11.12 11.04
N PRO A 688 10.44 10.42 12.01
CA PRO A 688 9.63 9.26 11.70
C PRO A 688 8.41 9.68 10.88
N HIS A 689 8.12 8.94 9.81
CA HIS A 689 7.05 9.24 8.85
C HIS A 689 7.14 10.62 8.17
N GLU A 690 8.33 11.24 8.15
CA GLU A 690 8.57 12.56 7.54
C GLU A 690 8.31 12.57 6.01
N PHE A 691 8.50 11.44 5.33
CA PHE A 691 8.18 11.27 3.91
C PHE A 691 6.91 10.44 3.71
N LYS A 692 6.15 10.73 2.65
CA LYS A 692 4.93 9.97 2.34
C LYS A 692 5.24 8.56 1.83
N SER A 693 5.93 8.42 0.70
CA SER A 693 6.05 7.13 -0.01
C SER A 693 7.44 6.86 -0.57
N VAL A 694 7.87 5.59 -0.50
CA VAL A 694 9.09 5.08 -1.14
C VAL A 694 8.81 3.79 -1.92
N PHE A 695 9.53 3.61 -3.01
CA PHE A 695 9.51 2.40 -3.85
C PHE A 695 10.82 1.64 -3.71
N ILE A 696 10.73 0.34 -3.42
CA ILE A 696 11.86 -0.54 -3.21
C ILE A 696 11.80 -1.69 -4.23
N PRO A 697 12.49 -1.58 -5.39
CA PRO A 697 12.51 -2.64 -6.41
C PRO A 697 13.11 -3.95 -5.90
N GLU A 698 14.23 -3.91 -5.17
CA GLU A 698 14.91 -5.11 -4.64
C GLU A 698 14.59 -5.37 -3.15
N ALA A 699 13.34 -5.25 -2.72
CA ALA A 699 12.99 -5.37 -1.30
C ALA A 699 13.37 -6.74 -0.68
N ALA A 700 13.45 -7.80 -1.50
CA ALA A 700 13.90 -9.12 -1.09
C ALA A 700 15.43 -9.21 -0.83
N GLN A 701 16.23 -8.22 -1.25
CA GLN A 701 17.68 -8.19 -1.04
C GLN A 701 18.13 -7.27 0.10
N LEU A 702 17.23 -6.47 0.69
CA LEU A 702 17.59 -5.51 1.73
C LEU A 702 17.62 -6.15 3.13
N PRO A 703 18.77 -6.18 3.83
CA PRO A 703 18.85 -6.58 5.23
C PRO A 703 17.90 -5.78 6.15
N LEU A 704 17.61 -6.31 7.34
CA LEU A 704 16.68 -5.64 8.27
C LEU A 704 17.11 -4.21 8.58
N ALA A 705 18.38 -3.95 8.88
CA ALA A 705 18.81 -2.61 9.30
C ALA A 705 18.72 -1.56 8.20
N GLU A 706 19.00 -1.95 6.94
CA GLU A 706 18.79 -1.07 5.80
C GLU A 706 17.30 -0.77 5.62
N SER A 707 16.45 -1.80 5.74
CA SER A 707 14.99 -1.65 5.64
C SER A 707 14.37 -0.87 6.80
N ALA A 708 14.92 -0.98 8.02
CA ALA A 708 14.39 -0.37 9.23
C ALA A 708 14.46 1.16 9.16
N GLY A 709 15.61 1.71 8.75
CA GLY A 709 15.78 3.15 8.54
C GLY A 709 14.88 3.73 7.45
N ILE A 710 14.45 2.90 6.48
CA ILE A 710 13.49 3.28 5.44
C ILE A 710 12.07 3.25 6.02
N LEU A 711 11.65 2.13 6.61
CA LEU A 711 10.31 2.00 7.22
C LEU A 711 10.05 3.03 8.32
N TRP A 712 11.10 3.50 8.99
CA TRP A 712 11.03 4.58 9.97
C TRP A 712 10.61 5.92 9.36
N ARG A 713 11.23 6.30 8.24
CA ARG A 713 11.11 7.65 7.65
C ARG A 713 9.91 7.79 6.71
N PHE A 714 9.35 6.69 6.21
CA PHE A 714 8.30 6.69 5.19
C PHE A 714 6.96 6.18 5.72
N LYS A 715 5.87 6.94 5.51
CA LYS A 715 4.49 6.52 5.85
C LYS A 715 4.06 5.28 5.06
N GLN A 716 4.54 5.14 3.82
CA GLN A 716 4.08 4.18 2.82
C GLN A 716 5.28 3.56 2.10
N VAL A 717 5.35 2.23 2.07
CA VAL A 717 6.39 1.50 1.31
C VAL A 717 5.74 0.61 0.26
N THR A 718 6.11 0.81 -1.00
CA THR A 718 5.76 -0.07 -2.12
C THR A 718 6.98 -0.89 -2.51
N SER A 719 6.81 -2.21 -2.66
CA SER A 719 7.95 -3.12 -2.89
C SER A 719 7.67 -4.17 -3.96
N PHE A 720 8.71 -4.50 -4.74
CA PHE A 720 8.71 -5.55 -5.78
C PHE A 720 9.72 -6.65 -5.42
N ASN A 721 9.79 -7.71 -6.24
CA ASN A 721 10.75 -8.79 -6.11
C ASN A 721 11.39 -9.14 -7.46
N LEU A 722 12.36 -8.34 -7.89
CA LEU A 722 12.90 -8.36 -9.26
C LEU A 722 13.99 -9.40 -9.52
N THR A 723 14.31 -10.23 -8.52
CA THR A 723 15.32 -11.29 -8.65
C THR A 723 14.66 -12.61 -8.99
N GLY A 724 14.96 -13.13 -10.19
CA GLY A 724 14.55 -14.46 -10.63
C GLY A 724 15.15 -15.58 -9.78
N ASP A 725 16.22 -15.27 -9.03
CA ASP A 725 16.64 -16.09 -7.91
C ASP A 725 15.61 -15.93 -6.78
N HIS A 726 14.85 -16.99 -6.56
CA HIS A 726 14.47 -17.31 -5.18
C HIS A 726 15.78 -17.32 -4.37
N TRP A 727 15.83 -16.51 -3.30
CA TRP A 727 17.00 -16.29 -2.45
C TRP A 727 18.10 -15.44 -3.11
N SER A 728 18.39 -14.23 -2.64
CA SER A 728 19.11 -14.10 -1.38
C SER A 728 18.97 -12.73 -0.70
N PHE A 729 17.89 -12.58 0.09
CA PHE A 729 18.13 -12.21 1.50
C PHE A 729 19.10 -13.30 2.00
N PRO A 730 20.36 -12.97 2.35
CA PRO A 730 21.51 -13.87 2.24
C PRO A 730 21.21 -15.19 2.93
N GLU A 731 21.24 -16.36 2.26
CA GLU A 731 20.52 -17.64 2.51
C GLU A 731 20.47 -18.21 3.95
N THR A 732 21.04 -17.53 4.92
CA THR A 732 20.65 -17.54 6.33
C THR A 732 19.13 -17.41 6.65
N PRO A 733 18.18 -16.85 5.87
CA PRO A 733 16.74 -17.02 6.12
C PRO A 733 16.13 -18.21 5.37
N GLN A 734 16.93 -19.15 4.85
CA GLN A 734 16.47 -20.52 4.60
C GLN A 734 17.23 -21.55 5.42
N VAL A 735 18.55 -21.41 5.60
CA VAL A 735 19.29 -22.25 6.55
C VAL A 735 19.09 -21.80 7.97
N ILE A 736 19.32 -20.56 8.38
CA ILE A 736 18.75 -20.09 9.66
C ILE A 736 17.24 -19.78 9.53
N ALA A 737 16.49 -20.37 8.59
CA ALA A 737 15.05 -20.64 8.82
C ALA A 737 14.84 -22.11 9.22
N LYS A 738 15.46 -23.05 8.50
CA LYS A 738 15.57 -24.47 8.88
C LYS A 738 16.27 -24.64 10.25
N ASN A 739 17.09 -23.67 10.64
CA ASN A 739 17.87 -23.60 11.88
C ASN A 739 17.37 -22.50 12.85
N LEU A 740 16.60 -21.46 12.43
CA LEU A 740 15.76 -20.70 13.40
C LEU A 740 14.63 -21.60 13.93
N SER A 741 14.06 -22.45 13.07
CA SER A 741 12.99 -23.39 13.43
C SER A 741 13.46 -24.60 14.24
N THR A 742 14.78 -24.83 14.38
CA THR A 742 15.34 -25.83 15.30
C THR A 742 16.11 -25.22 16.48
N SER A 743 16.63 -23.99 16.40
CA SER A 743 17.60 -23.46 17.39
C SER A 743 17.18 -22.26 18.22
N ILE A 744 16.01 -21.64 18.01
CA ILE A 744 15.39 -20.80 19.04
C ILE A 744 14.06 -21.43 19.46
N LEU A 745 13.93 -21.56 20.79
CA LEU A 745 12.81 -22.12 21.54
C LEU A 745 11.47 -21.90 20.86
N GLY A 746 10.63 -22.92 20.83
CA GLY A 746 9.21 -22.72 20.61
C GLY A 746 8.50 -22.45 21.93
N VAL A 747 7.74 -21.36 22.02
CA VAL A 747 6.78 -21.14 23.12
C VAL A 747 5.37 -21.57 22.74
N LYS A 748 4.70 -22.25 23.69
CA LYS A 748 3.26 -22.51 23.65
C LYS A 748 2.54 -21.67 24.70
N ASP A 749 1.67 -20.81 24.15
CA ASP A 749 0.55 -20.09 24.79
C ASP A 749 0.84 -18.98 25.81
N PRO A 750 -0.03 -17.94 25.85
CA PRO A 750 0.45 -16.56 25.76
C PRO A 750 -0.34 -15.62 26.68
N GLU A 751 -0.29 -15.85 27.99
CA GLU A 751 -0.85 -14.92 28.98
C GLU A 751 0.21 -14.56 30.01
N ILE A 752 0.28 -13.26 30.34
CA ILE A 752 1.17 -12.60 31.32
C ILE A 752 2.48 -12.02 30.72
N LEU A 753 2.76 -10.77 31.09
CA LEU A 753 3.79 -9.84 30.56
C LEU A 753 5.15 -9.91 31.29
N ASP A 754 6.07 -9.09 30.77
CA ASP A 754 7.29 -8.52 31.37
C ASP A 754 8.56 -9.38 31.39
N LEU A 755 9.54 -9.07 30.50
CA LEU A 755 10.99 -8.89 30.79
C LEU A 755 11.88 -8.55 29.55
N SER A 756 13.20 -8.66 29.74
CA SER A 756 14.32 -8.11 28.97
C SER A 756 14.69 -8.94 27.72
N LEU A 757 15.94 -8.85 27.22
CA LEU A 757 16.39 -9.54 26.01
C LEU A 757 16.32 -11.09 26.10
N ALA A 758 16.04 -11.64 27.30
CA ALA A 758 15.66 -13.05 27.52
C ALA A 758 14.26 -13.41 26.99
N ASP A 759 13.32 -12.45 26.94
CA ASP A 759 12.00 -12.64 26.34
C ASP A 759 12.07 -12.78 24.82
N ILE A 760 13.04 -12.15 24.16
CA ILE A 760 13.21 -12.22 22.70
C ILE A 760 13.47 -13.67 22.28
N LEU A 761 14.20 -14.37 23.16
CA LEU A 761 14.58 -15.77 23.04
C LEU A 761 13.47 -16.73 23.55
N ASN A 762 12.38 -16.19 24.12
CA ASN A 762 11.14 -16.88 24.51
C ASN A 762 9.91 -16.34 23.75
N ILE A 763 10.08 -15.66 22.61
CA ILE A 763 8.98 -15.14 21.75
C ILE A 763 8.98 -15.77 20.34
N LEU A 764 10.01 -16.58 20.04
CA LEU A 764 9.93 -17.61 19.02
C LEU A 764 9.15 -18.84 19.55
#